data_AF-A0A558FI91-F1
#
_entry.id   AF-A0A558FI91-F1
#
_cell.length_a   1.000
_cell.length_b   1.000
_cell.length_c   1.000
_cell.angle_alpha   90.00
_cell.angle_beta   90.00
_cell.angle_gamma   90.00
#
_symmetry.space_group_name_H-M   'P 1'
#
loop_
_entity.id
_entity.type
_entity.pdbx_description
1 polymer ?
#
loop_
_entity_poly.entity_id
_entity_poly.type
_entity_poly.pdbx_seq_one_letter_code
_entity_poly.pdbx_strand_id
1 'polypeptide(L)'
;MSQRPSNSAKRPSFADVKTAALKDIDRVLSHWLPNGKRVDGGKEYTAPNPTRSDKRAGSLKINLSKGTWADFATGDKGGDLIDLVRYLDGGTDVEACKKLADLFNVSPGAAQTKPASAKTKAPEWIAIQPIPAEAMNKCPAKHRQHGAPSKVWIYRDAQGQPLMALYRFDLAPEEDGKPKKVFAPLTWCQRADGQTTQWRWQGLPDPRPLLRLDELTQRADAPVILCEGEKAADAAAELLPGYAATCWPNGSNSWHKADLTPLKGREVLLWPDNDVSGKACMEAVADKLREIGAASVRLIALDVFKRKPTLKNDRAAFAKGGQWVDGDDAADALAKGWTAAHFAELESSGEMFGLVVEKTEPEQAETKPEPKTKTAAKRPAKSKNDLMPGGFRLTSEGVFYAGDDGEARPVCSPLEILARTRDDKGQNWGLLVEFDDPDGAKKRWNIPARTMTGDFGKDVLGPLVDMGLRLAGSRSGRNARNDLQSYLGGFDSAQRARLVTRLGWHDSAFLLPEQQVGAHSEHLHFYEAGSQLPPISEAGSLEQWQEQIGALCVGNHRLAFVVGVAFAGPLLHMLGHESGGFHLYGDSSGGKTTHLQVAASIYGGPRLVRSWRSTDNALESIAAAHSDGLLVLDEIGMCDPRIIGETVYMLGNGTGKARANDRGQAGRQVQEWRLLFLSTGEKTLAQHMAEANKELKAGMEVRMLAVPADASKGLGMFDALNGFEDAASLADALKARVAKYYGTPLTAFLTALCEPGKRHGWSAILRRTLEGFIAQSLPASASGQAHRAAARFGLAAAAGELATAMGITGWPDGTATTAARVCLNAWMNERGGAGNFEGDAILARLRQVIERFGESRFTRWESTAAKIDEHGPRTIDRLGFRKTLEHGLGDALHTTNTYYVLPELWRSEIFRGMNINAVNKELLQRGVLEPGKDGKASSLIRLPGLGTQRCYIVKTIPGMDESEARAA
;
A
#
# COMPACT_ATOMS: atom_id res chain seq x y z
N MET A 1 -1.95 58.21 -49.60
CA MET A 1 -3.23 57.46 -49.63
C MET A 1 -2.96 56.06 -50.16
N SER A 2 -3.10 55.04 -49.32
CA SER A 2 -3.70 53.73 -49.64
C SER A 2 -3.59 52.82 -48.42
N GLN A 3 -4.74 52.55 -47.80
CA GLN A 3 -4.90 51.65 -46.67
C GLN A 3 -4.71 50.19 -47.14
N ARG A 4 -3.94 49.39 -46.38
CA ARG A 4 -4.05 47.93 -46.39
C ARG A 4 -4.91 47.51 -45.20
N PRO A 5 -5.88 46.59 -45.36
CA PRO A 5 -6.77 46.21 -44.28
C PRO A 5 -6.05 45.25 -43.32
N SER A 6 -5.97 45.62 -42.05
CA SER A 6 -5.61 44.72 -40.94
C SER A 6 -6.84 43.92 -40.55
N ASN A 7 -6.89 42.63 -40.91
CA ASN A 7 -7.93 41.72 -40.40
C ASN A 7 -7.28 40.60 -39.58
N SER A 8 -6.80 40.93 -38.37
CA SER A 8 -6.54 39.93 -37.34
C SER A 8 -7.84 39.72 -36.56
N ALA A 9 -8.62 38.72 -36.94
CA ALA A 9 -9.81 38.32 -36.20
C ALA A 9 -9.43 37.99 -34.74
N LYS A 10 -10.01 38.72 -33.78
CA LYS A 10 -9.83 38.48 -32.35
C LYS A 10 -10.39 37.10 -32.01
N ARG A 11 -9.56 36.21 -31.43
CA ARG A 11 -10.01 34.89 -30.95
C ARG A 11 -10.89 35.06 -29.69
N PRO A 12 -11.97 34.29 -29.53
CA PRO A 12 -12.80 34.30 -28.32
C PRO A 12 -12.00 33.85 -27.09
N SER A 13 -12.30 34.40 -25.92
CA SER A 13 -11.59 34.04 -24.69
C SER A 13 -12.06 32.70 -24.13
N PHE A 14 -11.20 32.02 -23.37
CA PHE A 14 -11.57 30.79 -22.66
C PHE A 14 -12.80 30.95 -21.76
N ALA A 15 -12.97 32.13 -21.15
CA ALA A 15 -14.12 32.41 -20.29
C ALA A 15 -15.44 32.47 -21.08
N ASP A 16 -15.41 33.06 -22.28
CA ASP A 16 -16.59 33.15 -23.17
C ASP A 16 -17.00 31.76 -23.65
N VAL A 17 -16.02 30.97 -24.11
CA VAL A 17 -16.24 29.60 -24.58
C VAL A 17 -16.72 28.69 -23.46
N LYS A 18 -16.16 28.81 -22.26
CA LYS A 18 -16.60 28.05 -21.07
C LYS A 18 -18.06 28.37 -20.70
N THR A 19 -18.42 29.64 -20.74
CA THR A 19 -19.80 30.08 -20.44
C THR A 19 -20.78 29.61 -21.50
N ALA A 20 -20.43 29.74 -22.79
CA ALA A 20 -21.25 29.28 -23.91
C ALA A 20 -21.43 27.75 -23.90
N ALA A 21 -20.34 27.01 -23.69
CA ALA A 21 -20.37 25.55 -23.63
C ALA A 21 -21.21 25.02 -22.47
N LEU A 22 -21.16 25.67 -21.29
CA LEU A 22 -22.00 25.27 -20.16
C LEU A 22 -23.48 25.61 -20.38
N LYS A 23 -23.77 26.74 -21.03
CA LYS A 23 -25.14 27.17 -21.36
C LYS A 23 -25.82 26.22 -22.33
N ASP A 24 -25.06 25.62 -23.25
CA ASP A 24 -25.55 24.66 -24.26
C ASP A 24 -24.79 23.33 -24.15
N ILE A 25 -24.72 22.81 -22.93
CA ILE A 25 -24.00 21.58 -22.60
C ILE A 25 -24.53 20.36 -23.36
N ASP A 26 -25.84 20.32 -23.66
CA ASP A 26 -26.45 19.24 -24.41
C ASP A 26 -25.90 19.13 -25.83
N ARG A 27 -25.56 20.26 -26.46
CA ARG A 27 -24.92 20.28 -27.78
C ARG A 27 -23.47 19.79 -27.74
N VAL A 28 -22.73 20.10 -26.66
CA VAL A 28 -21.40 19.52 -26.42
C VAL A 28 -21.50 18.00 -26.27
N LEU A 29 -22.38 17.54 -25.38
CA LEU A 29 -22.53 16.12 -25.08
C LEU A 29 -23.03 15.33 -26.28
N SER A 30 -23.95 15.88 -27.08
CA SER A 30 -24.43 15.22 -28.30
C SER A 30 -23.35 15.13 -29.38
N HIS A 31 -22.38 16.04 -29.40
CA HIS A 31 -21.30 16.02 -30.39
C HIS A 31 -20.17 15.04 -30.00
N TRP A 32 -19.68 15.12 -28.75
CA TRP A 32 -18.53 14.31 -28.30
C TRP A 32 -18.91 13.00 -27.61
N LEU A 33 -20.13 12.90 -27.06
CA LEU A 33 -20.62 11.73 -26.32
C LEU A 33 -22.05 11.34 -26.75
N PRO A 34 -22.33 11.12 -28.06
CA PRO A 34 -23.68 10.95 -28.59
C PRO A 34 -24.46 9.77 -28.01
N ASN A 35 -23.76 8.76 -27.47
CA ASN A 35 -24.36 7.53 -26.92
C ASN A 35 -24.57 7.57 -25.40
N GLY A 36 -24.60 8.76 -24.80
CA GLY A 36 -24.83 8.92 -23.36
C GLY A 36 -26.29 9.06 -22.96
N LYS A 37 -26.56 8.92 -21.67
CA LYS A 37 -27.88 9.08 -21.05
C LYS A 37 -27.80 9.90 -19.78
N ARG A 38 -28.89 10.59 -19.45
CA ARG A 38 -29.03 11.29 -18.18
C ARG A 38 -29.30 10.30 -17.04
N VAL A 39 -28.68 10.55 -15.90
CA VAL A 39 -28.80 9.77 -14.65
C VAL A 39 -28.94 10.72 -13.47
N ASP A 40 -29.18 10.18 -12.27
CA ASP A 40 -29.34 10.94 -11.02
C ASP A 40 -30.40 12.06 -11.12
N GLY A 41 -31.63 11.69 -11.46
CA GLY A 41 -32.74 12.63 -11.59
C GLY A 41 -32.53 13.70 -12.68
N GLY A 42 -31.67 13.42 -13.66
CA GLY A 42 -31.38 14.35 -14.76
C GLY A 42 -30.28 15.37 -14.47
N LYS A 43 -29.58 15.26 -13.33
CA LYS A 43 -28.49 16.17 -12.93
C LYS A 43 -27.12 15.75 -13.48
N GLU A 44 -26.96 14.49 -13.82
CA GLU A 44 -25.73 13.94 -14.37
C GLU A 44 -25.96 13.33 -15.76
N TYR A 45 -24.91 13.30 -16.56
CA TYR A 45 -24.87 12.61 -17.85
C TYR A 45 -23.77 11.56 -17.83
N THR A 46 -24.06 10.35 -18.30
CA THR A 46 -23.07 9.27 -18.39
C THR A 46 -23.06 8.67 -19.78
N ALA A 47 -21.88 8.38 -20.30
CA ALA A 47 -21.68 7.82 -21.64
C ALA A 47 -20.59 6.73 -21.62
N PRO A 48 -20.54 5.83 -22.62
CA PRO A 48 -19.35 5.05 -22.88
C PRO A 48 -18.20 6.01 -23.19
N ASN A 49 -17.04 5.81 -22.57
CA ASN A 49 -15.91 6.71 -22.78
C ASN A 49 -15.20 6.35 -24.11
N PRO A 50 -15.16 7.23 -25.13
CA PRO A 50 -14.55 6.94 -26.42
C PRO A 50 -13.02 6.85 -26.38
N THR A 51 -12.37 7.34 -25.33
CA THR A 51 -10.91 7.16 -25.14
C THR A 51 -10.56 5.78 -24.60
N ARG A 52 -11.56 4.89 -24.45
CA ARG A 52 -11.46 3.53 -23.92
C ARG A 52 -12.30 2.58 -24.76
N SER A 53 -11.98 1.29 -24.71
CA SER A 53 -12.78 0.23 -25.36
C SER A 53 -14.04 -0.14 -24.55
N ASP A 54 -14.73 0.86 -23.99
CA ASP A 54 -15.91 0.66 -23.13
C ASP A 54 -17.15 0.35 -23.99
N LYS A 55 -17.79 -0.80 -23.75
CA LYS A 55 -19.04 -1.20 -24.44
C LYS A 55 -20.31 -0.72 -23.75
N ARG A 56 -20.22 -0.17 -22.54
CA ARG A 56 -21.38 0.24 -21.70
C ARG A 56 -21.07 1.57 -21.00
N ALA A 57 -22.08 2.43 -20.87
CA ALA A 57 -21.99 3.67 -20.11
C ALA A 57 -21.96 3.41 -18.59
N GLY A 58 -21.20 4.20 -17.83
CA GLY A 58 -21.27 4.19 -16.36
C GLY A 58 -20.04 4.76 -15.64
N SER A 59 -18.86 4.68 -16.24
CA SER A 59 -17.57 5.13 -15.68
C SER A 59 -17.35 6.63 -15.85
N LEU A 60 -17.65 7.17 -17.04
CA LEU A 60 -17.57 8.60 -17.33
C LEU A 60 -18.87 9.30 -16.94
N LYS A 61 -18.76 10.28 -16.02
CA LYS A 61 -19.88 11.09 -15.53
C LYS A 61 -19.59 12.58 -15.68
N ILE A 62 -20.59 13.32 -16.13
CA ILE A 62 -20.55 14.77 -16.32
C ILE A 62 -21.68 15.39 -15.50
N ASN A 63 -21.37 16.38 -14.67
CA ASN A 63 -22.36 17.15 -13.95
C ASN A 63 -22.93 18.24 -14.86
N LEU A 64 -24.23 18.18 -15.16
CA LEU A 64 -24.87 19.06 -16.14
C LEU A 64 -24.97 20.52 -15.67
N SER A 65 -24.95 20.77 -14.36
CA SER A 65 -25.03 22.12 -13.80
C SER A 65 -23.68 22.84 -13.72
N LYS A 66 -22.58 22.08 -13.54
CA LYS A 66 -21.24 22.64 -13.33
C LYS A 66 -20.31 22.44 -14.52
N GLY A 67 -20.63 21.52 -15.44
CA GLY A 67 -19.75 21.11 -16.54
C GLY A 67 -18.52 20.31 -16.10
N THR A 68 -18.37 20.05 -14.80
CA THR A 68 -17.30 19.22 -14.23
C THR A 68 -17.55 17.76 -14.55
N TRP A 69 -16.50 16.99 -14.77
CA TRP A 69 -16.62 15.58 -15.12
C TRP A 69 -15.54 14.73 -14.46
N ALA A 70 -15.80 13.43 -14.36
CA ALA A 70 -14.87 12.43 -13.87
C ALA A 70 -15.08 11.09 -14.59
N ASP A 71 -13.98 10.43 -14.97
CA ASP A 71 -13.94 9.02 -15.31
C ASP A 71 -13.54 8.22 -14.05
N PHE A 72 -14.51 7.57 -13.43
CA PHE A 72 -14.32 6.82 -12.20
C PHE A 72 -13.52 5.52 -12.36
N ALA A 73 -13.27 5.08 -13.61
CA ALA A 73 -12.47 3.89 -13.85
C ALA A 73 -10.98 4.20 -14.06
N THR A 74 -10.60 5.43 -14.41
CA THR A 74 -9.19 5.84 -14.52
C THR A 74 -8.79 6.91 -13.49
N GLY A 75 -9.77 7.54 -12.83
CA GLY A 75 -9.56 8.64 -11.90
C GLY A 75 -9.36 10.01 -12.56
N ASP A 76 -9.39 10.06 -13.91
CA ASP A 76 -9.31 11.31 -14.67
C ASP A 76 -10.50 12.22 -14.36
N LYS A 77 -10.26 13.51 -14.21
CA LYS A 77 -11.31 14.49 -13.91
C LYS A 77 -10.96 15.86 -14.48
N GLY A 78 -11.99 16.63 -14.83
CA GLY A 78 -11.84 17.98 -15.35
C GLY A 78 -12.81 18.97 -14.72
N GLY A 79 -12.37 20.23 -14.69
CA GLY A 79 -13.10 21.32 -14.05
C GLY A 79 -14.18 21.95 -14.94
N ASP A 80 -14.15 21.66 -16.24
CA ASP A 80 -15.11 22.17 -17.23
C ASP A 80 -15.15 21.35 -18.53
N LEU A 81 -15.93 21.83 -19.50
CA LEU A 81 -16.14 21.17 -20.79
C LEU A 81 -14.96 21.37 -21.76
N ILE A 82 -14.09 22.37 -21.55
CA ILE A 82 -12.87 22.51 -22.34
C ILE A 82 -11.89 21.41 -21.94
N ASP A 83 -11.76 21.16 -20.63
CA ASP A 83 -11.03 20.00 -20.10
C ASP A 83 -11.61 18.67 -20.63
N LEU A 84 -12.94 18.58 -20.77
CA LEU A 84 -13.61 17.38 -21.30
C LEU A 84 -13.21 17.14 -22.76
N VAL A 85 -13.32 18.17 -23.60
CA VAL A 85 -12.95 18.04 -25.03
C VAL A 85 -11.47 17.74 -25.18
N ARG A 86 -10.59 18.37 -24.38
CA ARG A 86 -9.16 18.04 -24.37
C ARG A 86 -8.91 16.58 -24.00
N TYR A 87 -9.63 16.06 -23.00
CA TYR A 87 -9.52 14.67 -22.60
C TYR A 87 -9.98 13.71 -23.71
N LEU A 88 -11.11 14.01 -24.36
CA LEU A 88 -11.70 13.12 -25.36
C LEU A 88 -10.94 13.11 -26.69
N ASP A 89 -10.49 14.27 -27.17
CA ASP A 89 -9.84 14.40 -28.48
C ASP A 89 -8.30 14.34 -28.41
N GLY A 90 -7.73 14.47 -27.21
CA GLY A 90 -6.30 14.76 -27.03
C GLY A 90 -5.91 16.18 -27.47
N GLY A 91 -4.71 16.62 -27.11
CA GLY A 91 -4.15 17.93 -27.51
C GLY A 91 -4.10 18.98 -26.39
N THR A 92 -4.00 20.25 -26.79
CA THR A 92 -3.85 21.40 -25.88
C THR A 92 -5.18 22.05 -25.52
N ASP A 93 -5.22 22.79 -24.41
CA ASP A 93 -6.39 23.57 -23.98
C ASP A 93 -6.85 24.57 -25.06
N VAL A 94 -5.91 25.11 -25.83
CA VAL A 94 -6.17 26.09 -26.91
C VAL A 94 -6.92 25.44 -28.07
N GLU A 95 -6.58 24.21 -28.43
CA GLU A 95 -7.23 23.47 -29.50
C GLU A 95 -8.65 23.04 -29.10
N ALA A 96 -8.81 22.52 -27.88
CA ALA A 96 -10.13 22.17 -27.34
C ALA A 96 -11.05 23.39 -27.24
N CYS A 97 -10.52 24.52 -26.75
CA CYS A 97 -11.25 25.79 -26.69
C CYS A 97 -11.66 26.28 -28.08
N LYS A 98 -10.79 26.13 -29.10
CA LYS A 98 -11.12 26.53 -30.48
C LYS A 98 -12.23 25.67 -31.06
N LYS A 99 -12.18 24.34 -30.89
CA LYS A 99 -13.24 23.43 -31.35
C LYS A 99 -14.61 23.77 -30.74
N LEU A 100 -14.64 24.08 -29.44
CA LEU A 100 -15.87 24.52 -28.77
C LEU A 100 -16.33 25.91 -29.27
N ALA A 101 -15.41 26.85 -29.48
CA ALA A 101 -15.73 28.16 -30.03
C ALA A 101 -16.35 28.07 -31.43
N ASP A 102 -15.80 27.20 -32.28
CA ASP A 102 -16.28 26.93 -33.63
C ASP A 102 -17.67 26.25 -33.59
N LEU A 103 -17.91 25.33 -32.65
CA LEU A 103 -19.23 24.69 -32.47
C LEU A 103 -20.32 25.72 -32.12
N PHE A 104 -19.98 26.72 -31.31
CA PHE A 104 -20.95 27.69 -30.78
C PHE A 104 -20.98 29.04 -31.51
N ASN A 105 -20.17 29.25 -32.55
CA ASN A 105 -20.05 30.53 -33.27
C ASN A 105 -19.83 31.73 -32.34
N VAL A 106 -19.00 31.57 -31.30
CA VAL A 106 -18.77 32.62 -30.30
C VAL A 106 -17.96 33.77 -30.90
N SER A 107 -18.58 34.95 -31.06
CA SER A 107 -17.93 36.16 -31.56
C SER A 107 -17.22 36.95 -30.45
N PRO A 108 -16.09 37.63 -30.71
CA PRO A 108 -15.33 38.36 -29.70
C PRO A 108 -16.05 39.63 -29.21
N GLY A 109 -16.61 39.56 -27.99
CA GLY A 109 -17.27 40.68 -27.30
C GLY A 109 -16.32 41.54 -26.46
N ALA A 110 -16.65 42.83 -26.34
CA ALA A 110 -15.83 43.85 -25.68
C ALA A 110 -15.89 43.80 -24.14
N ALA A 111 -14.69 43.78 -23.54
CA ALA A 111 -14.30 44.25 -22.20
C ALA A 111 -15.06 43.76 -20.94
N GLN A 112 -14.36 43.00 -20.09
CA GLN A 112 -13.85 43.49 -18.78
C GLN A 112 -12.85 42.47 -18.20
N THR A 113 -11.55 42.75 -18.33
CA THR A 113 -10.47 41.98 -17.70
C THR A 113 -10.38 42.34 -16.22
N LYS A 114 -10.97 41.51 -15.35
CA LYS A 114 -10.40 41.31 -14.02
C LYS A 114 -9.33 40.21 -14.14
N PRO A 115 -8.07 40.45 -13.74
CA PRO A 115 -7.06 39.40 -13.78
C PRO A 115 -7.47 38.28 -12.82
N ALA A 116 -7.85 37.14 -13.38
CA ALA A 116 -7.90 35.89 -12.63
C ALA A 116 -6.47 35.61 -12.17
N SER A 117 -6.26 35.66 -10.86
CA SER A 117 -4.99 35.33 -10.23
C SER A 117 -4.55 33.95 -10.68
N ALA A 118 -3.51 33.90 -11.52
CA ALA A 118 -2.63 32.74 -11.52
C ALA A 118 -2.22 32.54 -10.07
N LYS A 119 -2.53 31.37 -9.49
CA LYS A 119 -1.95 31.00 -8.20
C LYS A 119 -0.46 30.77 -8.43
N THR A 120 0.31 31.85 -8.42
CA THR A 120 1.71 31.83 -8.01
C THR A 120 1.71 31.09 -6.68
N LYS A 121 2.50 30.01 -6.54
CA LYS A 121 2.72 29.38 -5.23
C LYS A 121 3.06 30.51 -4.27
N ALA A 122 2.24 30.69 -3.24
CA ALA A 122 2.48 31.70 -2.24
C ALA A 122 3.89 31.45 -1.67
N PRO A 123 4.71 32.51 -1.47
CA PRO A 123 6.05 32.35 -0.93
C PRO A 123 6.02 31.56 0.38
N GLU A 124 7.03 30.71 0.55
CA GLU A 124 7.17 29.78 1.65
C GLU A 124 7.25 30.56 2.99
N TRP A 125 6.39 30.18 3.95
CA TRP A 125 6.36 30.75 5.29
C TRP A 125 7.09 29.79 6.23
N ILE A 126 8.21 30.23 6.78
CA ILE A 126 9.08 29.43 7.65
C ILE A 126 8.77 29.78 9.10
N ALA A 127 8.51 28.77 9.95
CA ALA A 127 8.26 28.98 11.37
C ALA A 127 9.53 29.44 12.10
N ILE A 128 9.45 30.54 12.84
CA ILE A 128 10.51 31.03 13.72
C ILE A 128 10.40 30.29 15.05
N GLN A 129 11.52 29.74 15.52
CA GLN A 129 11.62 28.98 16.77
C GLN A 129 12.85 29.45 17.56
N PRO A 130 12.72 29.82 18.85
CA PRO A 130 11.46 29.94 19.60
C PRO A 130 10.62 31.15 19.15
N ILE A 131 9.32 31.13 19.47
CA ILE A 131 8.41 32.26 19.23
C ILE A 131 8.85 33.42 20.15
N PRO A 132 9.12 34.62 19.61
CA PRO A 132 9.49 35.78 20.41
C PRO A 132 8.42 36.14 21.46
N ALA A 133 8.83 36.53 22.67
CA ALA A 133 7.92 36.88 23.75
C ALA A 133 6.91 38.00 23.36
N GLU A 134 7.38 38.98 22.59
CA GLU A 134 6.54 40.07 22.07
C GLU A 134 5.45 39.57 21.12
N ALA A 135 5.73 38.53 20.34
CA ALA A 135 4.76 37.92 19.43
C ALA A 135 3.72 37.09 20.22
N MET A 136 4.15 36.38 21.27
CA MET A 136 3.26 35.63 22.16
C MET A 136 2.24 36.52 22.87
N ASN A 137 2.62 37.74 23.28
CA ASN A 137 1.68 38.71 23.85
C ASN A 137 0.57 39.11 22.86
N LYS A 138 0.78 38.89 21.56
CA LYS A 138 -0.18 39.16 20.49
C LYS A 138 -0.71 37.86 19.86
N CYS A 139 -0.63 36.74 20.58
CA CYS A 139 -1.13 35.45 20.08
C CYS A 139 -2.65 35.51 19.84
N PRO A 140 -3.14 35.12 18.64
CA PRO A 140 -4.57 35.14 18.31
C PRO A 140 -5.46 34.42 19.33
N ALA A 141 -6.36 35.15 20.00
CA ALA A 141 -7.28 34.56 20.97
C ALA A 141 -8.42 33.75 20.32
N LYS A 142 -8.71 33.98 19.03
CA LYS A 142 -9.82 33.35 18.29
C LYS A 142 -9.39 32.94 16.89
N HIS A 143 -9.96 31.83 16.40
CA HIS A 143 -9.83 31.39 15.00
C HIS A 143 -10.94 32.00 14.15
N ARG A 144 -10.59 32.47 12.93
CA ARG A 144 -11.54 33.16 12.05
C ARG A 144 -12.79 32.34 11.72
N GLN A 145 -12.64 31.02 11.56
CA GLN A 145 -13.74 30.12 11.20
C GLN A 145 -14.38 29.40 12.39
N HIS A 146 -13.66 29.21 13.48
CA HIS A 146 -14.09 28.33 14.59
C HIS A 146 -14.38 29.10 15.88
N GLY A 147 -14.13 30.40 15.93
CA GLY A 147 -14.39 31.22 17.11
C GLY A 147 -13.34 31.01 18.21
N ALA A 148 -13.79 31.01 19.46
CA ALA A 148 -12.91 30.81 20.61
C ALA A 148 -12.58 29.30 20.79
N PRO A 149 -11.32 28.94 21.06
CA PRO A 149 -10.95 27.56 21.36
C PRO A 149 -11.53 27.11 22.69
N SER A 150 -11.84 25.81 22.81
CA SER A 150 -12.20 25.20 24.10
C SER A 150 -10.96 24.96 24.97
N LYS A 151 -9.80 24.72 24.35
CA LYS A 151 -8.51 24.61 25.05
C LYS A 151 -7.35 24.96 24.12
N VAL A 152 -6.26 25.47 24.69
CA VAL A 152 -5.03 25.81 23.98
C VAL A 152 -3.84 25.21 24.74
N TRP A 153 -2.97 24.51 24.03
CA TRP A 153 -1.71 23.98 24.57
C TRP A 153 -0.53 24.69 23.91
N ILE A 154 0.47 25.04 24.70
CA ILE A 154 1.72 25.65 24.21
C ILE A 154 2.80 24.59 24.28
N TYR A 155 3.30 24.20 23.11
CA TYR A 155 4.48 23.35 22.98
C TYR A 155 5.72 24.21 23.21
N ARG A 156 6.62 23.76 24.07
CA ARG A 156 7.82 24.48 24.50
C ARG A 156 9.06 23.66 24.18
N ASP A 157 10.20 24.33 24.02
CA ASP A 157 11.50 23.66 24.02
C ASP A 157 11.93 23.24 25.43
N ALA A 158 13.09 22.59 25.53
CA ALA A 158 13.65 22.14 26.81
C ALA A 158 13.98 23.30 27.79
N GLN A 159 14.04 24.54 27.30
CA GLN A 159 14.28 25.75 28.08
C GLN A 159 12.98 26.49 28.44
N GLY A 160 11.81 25.92 28.12
CA GLY A 160 10.50 26.50 28.40
C GLY A 160 10.05 27.58 27.41
N GLN A 161 10.80 27.82 26.33
CA GLN A 161 10.44 28.82 25.32
C GLN A 161 9.36 28.26 24.36
N PRO A 162 8.34 29.05 24.01
CA PRO A 162 7.21 28.58 23.19
C PRO A 162 7.63 28.34 21.74
N LEU A 163 7.27 27.18 21.17
CA LEU A 163 7.56 26.77 19.79
C LEU A 163 6.32 26.80 18.89
N MET A 164 5.17 26.40 19.43
CA MET A 164 3.89 26.31 18.73
C MET A 164 2.74 26.36 19.74
N ALA A 165 1.63 26.97 19.36
CA ALA A 165 0.38 26.83 20.10
C ALA A 165 -0.59 25.91 19.34
N LEU A 166 -1.25 24.99 20.03
CA LEU A 166 -2.25 24.09 19.45
C LEU A 166 -3.63 24.42 20.03
N TYR A 167 -4.54 24.82 19.16
CA TYR A 167 -5.89 25.22 19.53
C TYR A 167 -6.85 24.06 19.27
N ARG A 168 -7.69 23.73 20.24
CA ARG A 168 -8.81 22.80 20.08
C ARG A 168 -10.13 23.53 20.06
N PHE A 169 -11.01 23.10 19.16
CA PHE A 169 -12.39 23.55 19.05
C PHE A 169 -13.30 22.35 19.17
N ASP A 170 -14.21 22.38 20.14
CA ASP A 170 -15.33 21.44 20.23
C ASP A 170 -16.53 22.09 19.54
N LEU A 171 -16.81 21.66 18.31
CA LEU A 171 -17.87 22.18 17.45
C LEU A 171 -19.17 21.42 17.69
N ALA A 172 -20.29 22.04 17.30
CA ALA A 172 -21.61 21.41 17.38
C ALA A 172 -21.61 20.03 16.66
N PRO A 173 -22.34 19.04 17.19
CA PRO A 173 -22.42 17.71 16.58
C PRO A 173 -22.95 17.78 15.15
N GLU A 174 -22.53 16.83 14.29
CA GLU A 174 -23.15 16.66 12.97
C GLU A 174 -24.56 16.04 13.12
N GLU A 175 -25.32 15.89 12.02
CA GLU A 175 -26.68 15.32 12.02
C GLU A 175 -26.76 13.91 12.65
N ASP A 176 -25.62 13.22 12.83
CA ASP A 176 -25.49 11.90 13.46
C ASP A 176 -25.27 11.95 14.99
N GLY A 177 -25.19 13.14 15.59
CA GLY A 177 -25.02 13.35 17.03
C GLY A 177 -23.58 13.16 17.55
N LYS A 178 -22.58 12.91 16.69
CA LYS A 178 -21.19 12.77 17.15
C LYS A 178 -20.53 14.13 17.40
N PRO A 179 -19.85 14.33 18.53
CA PRO A 179 -19.13 15.57 18.82
C PRO A 179 -17.98 15.78 17.84
N LYS A 180 -17.95 16.95 17.19
CA LYS A 180 -16.95 17.29 16.18
C LYS A 180 -15.82 18.10 16.83
N LYS A 181 -14.60 17.56 16.86
CA LYS A 181 -13.40 18.25 17.36
C LYS A 181 -12.46 18.64 16.22
N VAL A 182 -11.92 19.86 16.26
CA VAL A 182 -10.93 20.37 15.28
C VAL A 182 -9.70 20.88 16.04
N PHE A 183 -8.51 20.51 15.56
CA PHE A 183 -7.24 21.00 16.07
C PHE A 183 -6.60 21.93 15.02
N ALA A 184 -6.14 23.11 15.46
CA ALA A 184 -5.48 24.09 14.61
C ALA A 184 -4.13 24.49 15.23
N PRO A 185 -3.01 23.98 14.69
CA PRO A 185 -1.70 24.43 15.11
C PRO A 185 -1.44 25.86 14.61
N LEU A 186 -0.74 26.63 15.43
CA LEU A 186 -0.46 28.03 15.20
C LEU A 186 1.02 28.32 15.51
N THR A 187 1.74 28.84 14.51
CA THR A 187 3.16 29.16 14.59
C THR A 187 3.41 30.61 14.18
N TRP A 188 4.44 31.23 14.73
CA TRP A 188 4.94 32.53 14.27
C TRP A 188 5.89 32.31 13.09
N CYS A 189 5.61 32.93 11.94
CA CYS A 189 6.34 32.62 10.71
C CYS A 189 6.90 33.86 10.03
N GLN A 190 8.08 33.71 9.43
CA GLN A 190 8.67 34.68 8.52
C GLN A 190 8.39 34.27 7.07
N ARG A 191 8.07 35.24 6.23
CA ARG A 191 7.97 35.04 4.78
C ARG A 191 9.38 34.93 4.20
N ALA A 192 9.52 34.19 3.10
CA ALA A 192 10.79 34.06 2.38
C ALA A 192 11.46 35.39 1.94
N ASP A 193 10.77 36.53 2.03
CA ASP A 193 11.34 37.87 1.83
C ASP A 193 12.20 38.37 3.01
N GLY A 194 12.16 37.67 4.16
CA GLY A 194 12.90 38.04 5.38
C GLY A 194 12.37 39.27 6.11
N GLN A 195 11.37 39.98 5.56
CA GLN A 195 10.90 41.26 6.10
C GLN A 195 9.55 41.15 6.80
N THR A 196 8.74 40.15 6.45
CA THR A 196 7.39 40.01 7.01
C THR A 196 7.31 38.85 8.00
N THR A 197 6.92 39.12 9.25
CA THR A 197 6.58 38.11 10.25
C THR A 197 5.10 38.17 10.63
N GLN A 198 4.43 37.02 10.68
CA GLN A 198 3.02 36.95 11.12
C GLN A 198 2.66 35.57 11.69
N TRP A 199 1.58 35.54 12.47
CA TRP A 199 0.93 34.32 12.92
C TRP A 199 0.31 33.55 11.75
N ARG A 200 0.56 32.24 11.68
CA ARG A 200 0.03 31.34 10.65
C ARG A 200 -0.56 30.10 11.29
N TRP A 201 -1.79 29.75 10.89
CA TRP A 201 -2.45 28.49 11.24
C TRP A 201 -1.81 27.33 10.46
N GLN A 202 -0.59 26.97 10.84
CA GLN A 202 0.20 25.88 10.29
C GLN A 202 1.00 25.22 11.42
N GLY A 203 1.32 23.93 11.26
CA GLY A 203 2.16 23.19 12.21
C GLY A 203 3.65 23.37 11.96
N LEU A 204 4.45 22.93 12.93
CA LEU A 204 5.89 22.78 12.75
C LEU A 204 6.20 21.65 11.74
N PRO A 205 7.30 21.77 10.98
CA PRO A 205 7.81 20.67 10.17
C PRO A 205 8.24 19.50 11.08
N ASP A 206 8.36 18.31 10.48
CA ASP A 206 8.79 17.12 11.21
C ASP A 206 10.34 17.16 11.38
N PRO A 207 10.89 16.73 12.52
CA PRO A 207 10.20 16.16 13.68
C PRO A 207 9.62 17.23 14.62
N ARG A 208 8.47 16.94 15.23
CA ARG A 208 7.68 17.87 16.06
C ARG A 208 7.95 17.65 17.55
N PRO A 209 7.97 18.72 18.36
CA PRO A 209 8.24 18.59 19.79
C PRO A 209 7.12 17.86 20.54
N LEU A 210 7.47 17.23 21.66
CA LEU A 210 6.52 16.68 22.62
C LEU A 210 5.93 17.79 23.51
N LEU A 211 4.71 17.58 24.00
CA LEU A 211 4.08 18.47 24.97
C LEU A 211 4.86 18.38 26.30
N ARG A 212 5.03 19.51 27.01
CA ARG A 212 5.76 19.57 28.30
C ARG A 212 7.21 19.09 28.24
N LEU A 213 7.90 19.32 27.12
CA LEU A 213 9.32 18.97 26.96
C LEU A 213 10.22 19.65 28.01
N ASP A 214 9.87 20.86 28.43
CA ASP A 214 10.48 21.57 29.55
C ASP A 214 10.30 20.81 30.87
N GLU A 215 9.10 20.30 31.18
CA GLU A 215 8.88 19.48 32.38
C GLU A 215 9.64 18.15 32.32
N LEU A 216 9.69 17.48 31.15
CA LEU A 216 10.46 16.26 30.93
C LEU A 216 11.96 16.47 31.22
N THR A 217 12.47 17.67 30.89
CA THR A 217 13.85 18.07 31.13
C THR A 217 14.09 18.40 32.60
N GLN A 218 13.17 19.14 33.24
CA GLN A 218 13.27 19.50 34.66
C GLN A 218 13.15 18.28 35.59
N ARG A 219 12.36 17.28 35.20
CA ARG A 219 12.13 16.04 35.95
C ARG A 219 12.89 14.88 35.30
N ALA A 220 14.21 15.02 35.15
CA ALA A 220 15.05 14.07 34.42
C ALA A 220 15.00 12.62 34.96
N ASP A 221 14.76 12.46 36.26
CA ASP A 221 14.74 11.15 36.93
C ASP A 221 13.33 10.54 37.07
N ALA A 222 12.28 11.31 36.77
CA ALA A 222 10.92 10.80 36.91
C ALA A 222 10.57 9.82 35.76
N PRO A 223 9.78 8.76 35.99
CA PRO A 223 9.23 7.98 34.90
C PRO A 223 8.29 8.84 34.04
N VAL A 224 8.17 8.53 32.76
CA VAL A 224 7.38 9.29 31.80
C VAL A 224 6.07 8.55 31.54
N ILE A 225 4.96 9.30 31.47
CA ILE A 225 3.70 8.76 30.95
C ILE A 225 3.34 9.43 29.63
N LEU A 226 3.18 8.62 28.59
CA LEU A 226 2.95 9.07 27.22
C LEU A 226 1.52 8.71 26.78
N CYS A 227 0.72 9.74 26.51
CA CYS A 227 -0.67 9.64 26.05
C CYS A 227 -0.79 10.00 24.55
N GLU A 228 -1.90 9.60 23.91
CA GLU A 228 -2.13 9.90 22.49
C GLU A 228 -2.38 11.38 22.21
N GLY A 229 -3.01 12.10 23.15
CA GLY A 229 -3.41 13.50 22.96
C GLY A 229 -3.30 14.36 24.22
N GLU A 230 -3.39 15.68 24.02
CA GLU A 230 -3.04 16.67 25.03
C GLU A 230 -3.99 16.67 26.25
N LYS A 231 -5.28 16.43 26.02
CA LYS A 231 -6.26 16.35 27.12
C LYS A 231 -6.00 15.13 28.01
N ALA A 232 -5.64 14.00 27.42
CA ALA A 232 -5.27 12.78 28.13
C ALA A 232 -3.94 12.97 28.89
N ALA A 233 -2.95 13.65 28.29
CA ALA A 233 -1.70 14.00 28.98
C ALA A 233 -1.93 14.91 30.20
N ASP A 234 -2.83 15.89 30.09
CA ASP A 234 -3.19 16.73 31.24
C ASP A 234 -3.81 15.92 32.37
N ALA A 235 -4.77 15.05 32.05
CA ALA A 235 -5.39 14.21 33.05
C ALA A 235 -4.42 13.18 33.65
N ALA A 236 -3.51 12.62 32.84
CA ALA A 236 -2.47 11.73 33.32
C ALA A 236 -1.52 12.43 34.31
N ALA A 237 -1.20 13.72 34.10
CA ALA A 237 -0.41 14.50 35.05
C ALA A 237 -1.09 14.65 36.42
N GLU A 238 -2.42 14.74 36.45
CA GLU A 238 -3.21 14.81 37.69
C GLU A 238 -3.35 13.43 38.36
N LEU A 239 -3.57 12.38 37.56
CA LEU A 239 -3.77 11.01 38.03
C LEU A 239 -2.46 10.36 38.49
N LEU A 240 -1.32 10.74 37.93
CA LEU A 240 0.00 10.17 38.21
C LEU A 240 1.03 11.28 38.43
N PRO A 241 0.94 12.02 39.54
CA PRO A 241 1.82 13.17 39.80
C PRO A 241 3.30 12.78 39.92
N GLY A 242 3.60 11.51 40.24
CA GLY A 242 4.96 10.94 40.24
C GLY A 242 5.59 10.81 38.85
N TYR A 243 4.78 10.80 37.79
CA TYR A 243 5.22 10.68 36.40
C TYR A 243 5.28 12.06 35.73
N ALA A 244 6.16 12.20 34.74
CA ALA A 244 6.14 13.35 33.83
C ALA A 244 5.25 13.01 32.62
N ALA A 245 4.08 13.66 32.53
CA ALA A 245 3.10 13.37 31.49
C ALA A 245 3.36 14.15 30.20
N THR A 246 3.21 13.49 29.05
CA THR A 246 3.48 14.08 27.75
C THR A 246 2.66 13.43 26.63
N CYS A 247 2.64 14.04 25.45
CA CYS A 247 2.04 13.54 24.22
C CYS A 247 2.67 14.23 23.00
N TRP A 248 2.26 13.84 21.80
CA TRP A 248 2.62 14.50 20.55
C TRP A 248 1.43 15.28 19.96
N PRO A 249 1.66 16.23 19.04
CA PRO A 249 0.57 17.00 18.45
C PRO A 249 -0.19 16.22 17.37
N ASN A 250 -1.48 16.51 17.23
CA ASN A 250 -2.37 16.06 16.15
C ASN A 250 -2.77 14.56 16.18
N GLY A 251 -2.85 13.95 17.37
CA GLY A 251 -3.48 12.63 17.63
C GLY A 251 -2.75 11.40 17.04
N SER A 252 -3.35 10.20 17.18
CA SER A 252 -2.74 8.89 16.84
C SER A 252 -2.03 8.83 15.49
N ASN A 253 -2.58 9.41 14.43
CA ASN A 253 -1.97 9.32 13.10
C ASN A 253 -0.69 10.17 12.92
N SER A 254 -0.21 10.86 13.96
CA SER A 254 0.95 11.76 13.88
C SER A 254 2.14 11.38 14.75
N TRP A 255 2.12 10.24 15.45
CA TRP A 255 3.22 9.84 16.35
C TRP A 255 4.57 9.71 15.64
N HIS A 256 4.59 9.21 14.39
CA HIS A 256 5.80 9.05 13.57
C HIS A 256 6.43 10.38 13.13
N LYS A 257 5.74 11.50 13.35
CA LYS A 257 6.22 12.85 13.08
C LYS A 257 6.77 13.54 14.32
N ALA A 258 6.62 12.92 15.50
CA ALA A 258 7.09 13.45 16.76
C ALA A 258 8.57 13.12 16.99
N ASP A 259 9.27 14.04 17.64
CA ASP A 259 10.60 13.78 18.18
C ASP A 259 10.48 13.01 19.49
N LEU A 260 10.63 11.67 19.42
CA LEU A 260 10.63 10.80 20.59
C LEU A 260 12.01 10.69 21.26
N THR A 261 13.06 11.30 20.69
CA THR A 261 14.42 11.19 21.24
C THR A 261 14.58 11.69 22.68
N PRO A 262 13.78 12.66 23.21
CA PRO A 262 13.82 13.02 24.62
C PRO A 262 13.47 11.88 25.59
N LEU A 263 12.87 10.79 25.09
CA LEU A 263 12.47 9.62 25.89
C LEU A 263 13.54 8.52 25.92
N LYS A 264 14.66 8.71 25.24
CA LYS A 264 15.80 7.79 25.28
C LYS A 264 16.33 7.66 26.72
N GLY A 265 16.55 6.44 27.16
CA GLY A 265 17.02 6.12 28.52
C GLY A 265 15.98 6.33 29.62
N ARG A 266 14.73 6.67 29.29
CA ARG A 266 13.65 6.88 30.28
C ARG A 266 12.83 5.63 30.47
N GLU A 267 12.26 5.47 31.66
CA GLU A 267 11.15 4.54 31.88
C GLU A 267 9.86 5.17 31.36
N VAL A 268 9.20 4.51 30.41
CA VAL A 268 8.01 5.05 29.74
C VAL A 268 6.81 4.14 29.95
N LEU A 269 5.74 4.71 30.49
CA LEU A 269 4.42 4.11 30.58
C LEU A 269 3.53 4.67 29.47
N LEU A 270 2.95 3.79 28.65
CA LEU A 270 2.05 4.14 27.56
C LEU A 270 0.60 4.03 27.99
N TRP A 271 -0.18 5.08 27.72
CA TRP A 271 -1.61 5.12 27.99
C TRP A 271 -2.41 5.32 26.70
N PRO A 272 -2.92 4.23 26.08
CA PRO A 272 -3.73 4.32 24.87
C PRO A 272 -5.17 4.77 25.16
N ASP A 273 -5.80 5.39 24.17
CA ASP A 273 -7.27 5.48 24.10
C ASP A 273 -7.84 4.04 24.07
N ASN A 274 -8.97 3.80 24.75
CA ASN A 274 -9.59 2.48 24.85
C ASN A 274 -10.35 2.10 23.58
N ASP A 275 -9.67 2.08 22.45
CA ASP A 275 -10.19 1.58 21.19
C ASP A 275 -9.09 0.81 20.43
N VAL A 276 -9.43 0.25 19.27
CA VAL A 276 -8.47 -0.53 18.47
C VAL A 276 -7.35 0.35 17.91
N SER A 277 -7.66 1.61 17.58
CA SER A 277 -6.70 2.55 16.97
C SER A 277 -5.66 3.02 17.99
N GLY A 278 -6.09 3.40 19.20
CA GLY A 278 -5.23 3.84 20.29
C GLY A 278 -4.29 2.73 20.76
N LYS A 279 -4.78 1.48 20.86
CA LYS A 279 -3.95 0.32 21.20
C LYS A 279 -2.88 0.04 20.14
N ALA A 280 -3.27 -0.04 18.87
CA ALA A 280 -2.32 -0.25 17.77
C ALA A 280 -1.31 0.90 17.65
N CYS A 281 -1.74 2.15 17.90
CA CYS A 281 -0.86 3.31 17.94
C CYS A 281 0.20 3.18 19.04
N MET A 282 -0.19 2.83 20.27
CA MET A 282 0.74 2.69 21.38
C MET A 282 1.66 1.46 21.25
N GLU A 283 1.22 0.38 20.60
CA GLU A 283 2.10 -0.74 20.24
C GLU A 283 3.23 -0.29 19.28
N ALA A 284 2.88 0.45 18.23
CA ALA A 284 3.89 0.97 17.29
C ALA A 284 4.84 1.99 17.95
N VAL A 285 4.31 2.85 18.84
CA VAL A 285 5.14 3.76 19.65
C VAL A 285 6.05 2.98 20.59
N ALA A 286 5.58 1.88 21.19
CA ALA A 286 6.39 1.05 22.06
C ALA A 286 7.61 0.47 21.32
N ASP A 287 7.41 -0.04 20.11
CA ASP A 287 8.50 -0.55 19.28
C ASP A 287 9.52 0.55 18.94
N LYS A 288 9.04 1.76 18.61
CA LYS A 288 9.94 2.89 18.34
C LYS A 288 10.73 3.32 19.58
N LEU A 289 10.09 3.33 20.76
CA LEU A 289 10.76 3.67 22.02
C LEU A 289 11.84 2.64 22.40
N ARG A 290 11.59 1.35 22.13
CA ARG A 290 12.60 0.29 22.28
C ARG A 290 13.77 0.50 21.31
N GLU A 291 13.48 0.84 20.05
CA GLU A 291 14.50 1.10 19.02
C GLU A 291 15.42 2.27 19.39
N ILE A 292 14.89 3.37 19.93
CA ILE A 292 15.71 4.53 20.33
C ILE A 292 16.43 4.33 21.67
N GLY A 293 16.11 3.25 22.40
CA GLY A 293 16.74 2.87 23.66
C GLY A 293 16.14 3.52 24.90
N ALA A 294 14.81 3.57 25.02
CA ALA A 294 14.14 3.80 26.32
C ALA A 294 14.57 2.72 27.34
N ALA A 295 14.67 3.08 28.63
CA ALA A 295 15.12 2.16 29.67
C ALA A 295 14.10 1.05 29.95
N SER A 296 12.81 1.40 29.95
CA SER A 296 11.72 0.43 29.96
C SER A 296 10.50 1.01 29.24
N VAL A 297 9.67 0.14 28.64
CA VAL A 297 8.42 0.54 28.01
C VAL A 297 7.32 -0.41 28.47
N ARG A 298 6.33 0.13 29.19
CA ARG A 298 5.18 -0.62 29.72
C ARG A 298 3.88 -0.03 29.20
N LEU A 299 2.85 -0.86 29.02
CA LEU A 299 1.48 -0.39 28.75
C LEU A 299 0.66 -0.45 30.03
N ILE A 300 -0.20 0.56 30.22
CA ILE A 300 -1.20 0.53 31.29
C ILE A 300 -2.25 -0.55 31.02
N ALA A 301 -2.61 -1.30 32.06
CA ALA A 301 -3.62 -2.35 31.96
C ALA A 301 -5.03 -1.76 31.89
N LEU A 302 -5.58 -1.55 30.69
CA LEU A 302 -6.90 -0.92 30.52
C LEU A 302 -8.07 -1.67 31.21
N ASP A 303 -7.94 -2.97 31.46
CA ASP A 303 -8.96 -3.77 32.14
C ASP A 303 -9.23 -3.31 33.58
N VAL A 304 -8.28 -2.64 34.24
CA VAL A 304 -8.48 -2.12 35.59
C VAL A 304 -9.62 -1.10 35.65
N PHE A 305 -9.87 -0.39 34.56
CA PHE A 305 -10.88 0.66 34.45
C PHE A 305 -12.31 0.11 34.32
N LYS A 306 -12.49 -1.20 34.13
CA LYS A 306 -13.80 -1.88 34.25
C LYS A 306 -14.30 -1.94 35.70
N ARG A 307 -13.46 -1.56 36.67
CA ARG A 307 -13.83 -1.38 38.07
C ARG A 307 -14.29 0.05 38.33
N LYS A 308 -15.17 0.24 39.30
CA LYS A 308 -15.60 1.57 39.72
C LYS A 308 -14.67 2.04 40.85
N PRO A 309 -14.02 3.22 40.73
CA PRO A 309 -13.23 3.79 41.81
C PRO A 309 -14.16 4.17 42.98
N THR A 310 -13.80 3.77 44.20
CA THR A 310 -14.56 4.06 45.43
C THR A 310 -13.61 4.38 46.58
N LEU A 311 -14.15 4.96 47.65
CA LEU A 311 -13.43 5.12 48.91
C LEU A 311 -14.00 4.14 49.94
N LYS A 312 -13.14 3.36 50.59
CA LYS A 312 -13.48 2.52 51.74
C LYS A 312 -12.65 3.00 52.94
N ASN A 313 -13.33 3.56 53.95
CA ASN A 313 -12.68 4.16 55.13
C ASN A 313 -11.60 5.20 54.74
N ASP A 314 -11.94 6.13 53.84
CA ASP A 314 -11.05 7.17 53.30
C ASP A 314 -9.79 6.66 52.58
N ARG A 315 -9.74 5.36 52.22
CA ARG A 315 -8.71 4.78 51.36
C ARG A 315 -9.28 4.41 50.00
N ALA A 316 -8.47 4.56 48.96
CA ALA A 316 -8.82 4.16 47.60
C ALA A 316 -9.17 2.66 47.56
N ALA A 317 -10.28 2.34 46.89
CA ALA A 317 -10.80 0.99 46.75
C ALA A 317 -11.49 0.82 45.39
N PHE A 318 -11.82 -0.43 45.04
CA PHE A 318 -12.43 -0.76 43.75
C PHE A 318 -13.70 -1.59 43.94
N ALA A 319 -14.80 -1.16 43.34
CA ALA A 319 -16.06 -1.92 43.28
C ALA A 319 -16.30 -2.50 41.88
N LYS A 320 -17.17 -3.52 41.77
CA LYS A 320 -17.63 -4.04 40.47
C LYS A 320 -18.54 -3.02 39.77
N GLY A 321 -18.55 -3.05 38.42
CA GLY A 321 -19.48 -2.26 37.61
C GLY A 321 -18.97 -0.89 37.17
N GLY A 322 -17.66 -0.75 36.91
CA GLY A 322 -17.12 0.43 36.24
C GLY A 322 -17.55 0.47 34.77
N GLN A 323 -17.76 1.67 34.24
CA GLN A 323 -18.08 1.90 32.83
C GLN A 323 -16.80 2.34 32.11
N TRP A 324 -16.23 1.44 31.32
CA TRP A 324 -15.09 1.70 30.45
C TRP A 324 -15.48 1.31 29.03
N VAL A 325 -15.79 2.32 28.21
CA VAL A 325 -16.35 2.21 26.86
C VAL A 325 -15.30 2.52 25.79
N ASP A 326 -15.63 2.20 24.55
CA ASP A 326 -14.75 2.43 23.40
C ASP A 326 -14.40 3.93 23.26
N GLY A 327 -13.11 4.22 23.11
CA GLY A 327 -12.57 5.58 22.99
C GLY A 327 -12.29 6.31 24.32
N ASP A 328 -12.55 5.68 25.48
CA ASP A 328 -12.21 6.27 26.78
C ASP A 328 -10.69 6.43 26.96
N ASP A 329 -10.25 7.58 27.43
CA ASP A 329 -8.84 7.90 27.68
C ASP A 329 -8.55 8.28 29.15
N ALA A 330 -7.32 8.72 29.46
CA ALA A 330 -6.96 9.20 30.80
C ALA A 330 -7.85 10.35 31.31
N ALA A 331 -8.34 11.22 30.43
CA ALA A 331 -9.27 12.28 30.80
C ALA A 331 -10.65 11.75 31.15
N ASP A 332 -11.10 10.68 30.50
CA ASP A 332 -12.34 9.99 30.89
C ASP A 332 -12.19 9.22 32.20
N ALA A 333 -11.01 8.65 32.49
CA ALA A 333 -10.72 8.07 33.81
C ALA A 333 -10.87 9.13 34.92
N LEU A 334 -10.23 10.30 34.75
CA LEU A 334 -10.36 11.41 35.69
C LEU A 334 -11.83 11.87 35.84
N ALA A 335 -12.55 12.02 34.73
CA ALA A 335 -13.97 12.42 34.74
C ALA A 335 -14.88 11.37 35.42
N LYS A 336 -14.50 10.09 35.38
CA LYS A 336 -15.22 8.98 36.05
C LYS A 336 -14.83 8.80 37.53
N GLY A 337 -14.07 9.73 38.09
CA GLY A 337 -13.76 9.78 39.52
C GLY A 337 -12.54 8.96 39.95
N TRP A 338 -11.68 8.55 39.00
CA TRP A 338 -10.36 8.03 39.35
C TRP A 338 -9.50 9.16 39.92
N THR A 339 -8.62 8.84 40.86
CA THR A 339 -7.75 9.81 41.54
C THR A 339 -6.35 9.26 41.69
N ALA A 340 -5.36 10.12 42.00
CA ALA A 340 -3.99 9.69 42.24
C ALA A 340 -3.86 8.60 43.32
N ALA A 341 -4.72 8.61 44.34
CA ALA A 341 -4.74 7.57 45.37
C ALA A 341 -5.14 6.18 44.81
N HIS A 342 -6.05 6.12 43.83
CA HIS A 342 -6.41 4.88 43.16
C HIS A 342 -5.26 4.34 42.30
N PHE A 343 -4.53 5.24 41.63
CA PHE A 343 -3.36 4.86 40.84
C PHE A 343 -2.20 4.38 41.71
N ALA A 344 -1.96 5.02 42.85
CA ALA A 344 -0.96 4.56 43.83
C ALA A 344 -1.29 3.15 44.35
N GLU A 345 -2.57 2.85 44.60
CA GLU A 345 -3.00 1.49 44.99
C GLU A 345 -2.73 0.48 43.86
N LEU A 346 -3.10 0.79 42.61
CA LEU A 346 -2.84 -0.08 41.45
C LEU A 346 -1.35 -0.32 41.20
N GLU A 347 -0.52 0.71 41.40
CA GLU A 347 0.93 0.60 41.27
C GLU A 347 1.51 -0.30 42.36
N SER A 348 1.05 -0.13 43.61
CA SER A 348 1.48 -0.95 44.74
C SER A 348 1.05 -2.42 44.64
N SER A 349 -0.11 -2.70 44.04
CA SER A 349 -0.60 -4.07 43.82
C SER A 349 -0.03 -4.71 42.54
N GLY A 350 0.70 -3.94 41.72
CA GLY A 350 1.24 -4.37 40.43
C GLY A 350 0.20 -4.50 39.31
N GLU A 351 -1.08 -4.23 39.60
CA GLU A 351 -2.19 -4.35 38.63
C GLU A 351 -2.19 -3.21 37.59
N MET A 352 -1.39 -2.17 37.80
CA MET A 352 -1.26 -1.04 36.87
C MET A 352 -0.63 -1.43 35.53
N PHE A 353 0.22 -2.45 35.51
CA PHE A 353 1.01 -2.84 34.34
C PHE A 353 0.43 -4.10 33.69
N GLY A 354 0.35 -4.13 32.35
CA GLY A 354 0.01 -5.36 31.62
C GLY A 354 1.03 -6.47 31.90
N LEU A 355 0.59 -7.73 32.01
CA LEU A 355 1.45 -8.89 32.28
C LEU A 355 2.69 -8.91 31.36
N VAL A 356 3.86 -8.75 31.95
CA VAL A 356 5.15 -8.93 31.28
C VAL A 356 5.33 -10.43 31.03
N VAL A 357 5.27 -10.86 29.77
CA VAL A 357 5.76 -12.18 29.38
C VAL A 357 7.27 -12.07 29.27
N GLU A 358 7.97 -12.18 30.39
CA GLU A 358 9.41 -12.30 30.43
C GLU A 358 9.82 -13.72 30.02
N LYS A 359 10.59 -13.81 28.94
CA LYS A 359 11.31 -15.03 28.56
C LYS A 359 12.44 -15.27 29.55
N THR A 360 12.34 -16.31 30.36
CA THR A 360 13.50 -16.90 31.05
C THR A 360 13.92 -18.20 30.36
N GLU A 361 15.22 -18.32 30.11
CA GLU A 361 15.90 -19.51 29.61
C GLU A 361 15.81 -20.71 30.58
N PRO A 362 16.01 -21.94 30.09
CA PRO A 362 15.71 -23.16 30.84
C PRO A 362 16.87 -23.57 31.75
N GLU A 363 16.65 -23.58 33.06
CA GLU A 363 17.50 -24.29 34.02
C GLU A 363 16.85 -25.63 34.43
N GLN A 364 17.72 -26.55 34.80
CA GLN A 364 17.61 -27.99 34.65
C GLN A 364 16.58 -28.69 35.55
N ALA A 365 16.20 -29.87 35.09
CA ALA A 365 15.27 -30.79 35.72
C ALA A 365 15.72 -31.30 37.09
N GLU A 366 14.82 -31.23 38.07
CA GLU A 366 14.72 -32.24 39.13
C GLU A 366 13.24 -32.61 39.39
N THR A 367 13.04 -33.92 39.50
CA THR A 367 11.77 -34.66 39.54
C THR A 367 11.13 -34.74 40.93
N LYS A 368 9.80 -34.55 41.04
CA LYS A 368 8.82 -35.33 41.87
C LYS A 368 7.46 -34.61 42.04
N PRO A 369 6.37 -35.32 42.40
CA PRO A 369 5.66 -36.36 41.66
C PRO A 369 4.29 -35.83 41.16
N GLU A 370 3.71 -36.53 40.17
CA GLU A 370 2.39 -36.21 39.60
C GLU A 370 1.28 -36.07 40.66
N PRO A 371 0.47 -34.99 40.63
CA PRO A 371 -0.86 -35.04 41.19
C PRO A 371 -1.76 -35.77 40.18
N LYS A 372 -2.20 -36.96 40.58
CA LYS A 372 -3.19 -37.81 39.92
C LYS A 372 -4.18 -36.97 39.09
N THR A 373 -4.09 -37.15 37.77
CA THR A 373 -5.12 -36.77 36.81
C THR A 373 -6.44 -37.37 37.28
N LYS A 374 -7.30 -36.53 37.87
CA LYS A 374 -8.74 -36.79 37.75
C LYS A 374 -9.03 -36.63 36.27
N THR A 375 -9.14 -37.76 35.58
CA THR A 375 -9.82 -37.89 34.31
C THR A 375 -11.12 -37.09 34.41
N ALA A 376 -11.15 -35.93 33.76
CA ALA A 376 -12.41 -35.31 33.42
C ALA A 376 -13.10 -36.34 32.54
N ALA A 377 -14.10 -37.02 33.10
CA ALA A 377 -14.98 -37.88 32.35
C ALA A 377 -15.39 -37.12 31.10
N LYS A 378 -15.11 -37.70 29.91
CA LYS A 378 -15.69 -37.25 28.65
C LYS A 378 -17.19 -37.10 28.90
N ARG A 379 -17.66 -35.84 29.01
CA ARG A 379 -19.09 -35.57 28.86
C ARG A 379 -19.47 -36.15 27.49
N PRO A 380 -20.53 -36.96 27.39
CA PRO A 380 -20.97 -37.46 26.11
C PRO A 380 -21.22 -36.25 25.20
N ALA A 381 -20.72 -36.30 23.97
CA ALA A 381 -21.07 -35.31 22.96
C ALA A 381 -22.60 -35.25 22.91
N LYS A 382 -23.17 -34.08 23.20
CA LYS A 382 -24.61 -33.85 23.05
C LYS A 382 -25.02 -34.27 21.64
N SER A 383 -26.14 -34.97 21.49
CA SER A 383 -26.60 -35.42 20.18
C SER A 383 -26.88 -34.19 19.30
N LYS A 384 -26.78 -34.31 17.96
CA LYS A 384 -27.00 -33.17 17.04
C LYS A 384 -28.36 -32.47 17.26
N ASN A 385 -29.36 -33.20 17.77
CA ASN A 385 -30.68 -32.66 18.10
C ASN A 385 -30.73 -31.87 19.43
N ASP A 386 -29.77 -32.03 20.34
CA ASP A 386 -29.70 -31.30 21.62
C ASP A 386 -29.13 -29.87 21.49
N LEU A 387 -28.64 -29.52 20.29
CA LEU A 387 -28.15 -28.18 19.91
C LEU A 387 -29.19 -27.39 19.10
N MET A 388 -30.30 -28.02 18.73
CA MET A 388 -31.37 -27.39 17.94
C MET A 388 -32.27 -26.54 18.85
N PRO A 389 -32.87 -25.46 18.33
CA PRO A 389 -33.86 -24.70 19.07
C PRO A 389 -35.04 -25.59 19.50
N GLY A 390 -35.63 -25.29 20.66
CA GLY A 390 -36.78 -26.04 21.18
C GLY A 390 -37.91 -26.15 20.15
N GLY A 391 -38.46 -27.36 20.00
CA GLY A 391 -39.49 -27.68 19.00
C GLY A 391 -38.96 -28.09 17.63
N PHE A 392 -37.67 -27.97 17.34
CA PHE A 392 -37.10 -28.40 16.04
C PHE A 392 -36.32 -29.71 16.12
N ARG A 393 -36.39 -30.50 15.04
CA ARG A 393 -35.59 -31.71 14.85
C ARG A 393 -35.01 -31.75 13.44
N LEU A 394 -33.73 -32.08 13.33
CA LEU A 394 -33.06 -32.34 12.06
C LEU A 394 -33.02 -33.86 11.82
N THR A 395 -33.46 -34.30 10.64
CA THR A 395 -33.37 -35.69 10.19
C THR A 395 -32.75 -35.74 8.79
N SER A 396 -32.47 -36.95 8.29
CA SER A 396 -32.04 -37.16 6.90
C SER A 396 -33.08 -36.74 5.86
N GLU A 397 -34.34 -36.60 6.25
CA GLU A 397 -35.46 -36.22 5.37
C GLU A 397 -35.72 -34.71 5.38
N GLY A 398 -35.34 -33.99 6.44
CA GLY A 398 -35.58 -32.56 6.54
C GLY A 398 -35.41 -31.96 7.92
N VAL A 399 -35.69 -30.66 8.01
CA VAL A 399 -35.94 -29.96 9.27
C VAL A 399 -37.44 -30.01 9.54
N PHE A 400 -37.81 -30.44 10.74
CA PHE A 400 -39.20 -30.54 11.19
C PHE A 400 -39.43 -29.68 12.43
N TYR A 401 -40.61 -29.10 12.55
CA TYR A 401 -41.08 -28.38 13.74
C TYR A 401 -42.22 -29.17 14.40
N ALA A 402 -42.14 -29.41 15.70
CA ALA A 402 -43.22 -29.94 16.53
C ALA A 402 -43.71 -28.82 17.45
N GLY A 403 -44.96 -28.39 17.27
CA GLY A 403 -45.61 -27.43 18.14
C GLY A 403 -46.16 -28.07 19.41
N ASP A 404 -46.92 -27.30 20.19
CA ASP A 404 -47.59 -27.78 21.42
C ASP A 404 -48.66 -28.84 21.15
N ASP A 405 -49.08 -29.00 19.88
CA ASP A 405 -49.99 -30.02 19.36
C ASP A 405 -49.33 -31.39 19.14
N GLY A 406 -48.00 -31.48 19.21
CA GLY A 406 -47.23 -32.71 19.08
C GLY A 406 -47.09 -33.26 17.66
N GLU A 407 -47.76 -32.67 16.66
CA GLU A 407 -47.61 -33.04 15.25
C GLU A 407 -46.36 -32.39 14.63
N ALA A 408 -45.43 -33.22 14.15
CA ALA A 408 -44.23 -32.76 13.49
C ALA A 408 -44.53 -32.36 12.03
N ARG A 409 -44.39 -31.07 11.71
CA ARG A 409 -44.56 -30.54 10.35
C ARG A 409 -43.21 -30.30 9.67
N PRO A 410 -43.07 -30.61 8.37
CA PRO A 410 -41.86 -30.33 7.62
C PRO A 410 -41.68 -28.82 7.38
N VAL A 411 -40.44 -28.34 7.50
CA VAL A 411 -40.05 -26.94 7.30
C VAL A 411 -39.29 -26.79 5.98
N CYS A 412 -38.18 -27.52 5.84
CA CYS A 412 -37.35 -27.55 4.65
C CYS A 412 -36.62 -28.89 4.52
N SER A 413 -35.96 -29.12 3.38
CA SER A 413 -34.95 -30.16 3.20
C SER A 413 -33.84 -30.03 4.26
N PRO A 414 -33.02 -31.07 4.50
CA PRO A 414 -32.02 -31.04 5.57
C PRO A 414 -31.14 -29.78 5.49
N LEU A 415 -31.08 -29.04 6.60
CA LEU A 415 -30.29 -27.82 6.75
C LEU A 415 -29.61 -27.84 8.11
N GLU A 416 -28.32 -28.12 8.14
CA GLU A 416 -27.52 -28.20 9.35
C GLU A 416 -26.94 -26.82 9.69
N ILE A 417 -27.08 -26.38 10.94
CA ILE A 417 -26.40 -25.19 11.45
C ILE A 417 -25.10 -25.64 12.11
N LEU A 418 -23.97 -25.34 11.49
CA LEU A 418 -22.65 -25.85 11.89
C LEU A 418 -22.06 -25.05 13.06
N ALA A 419 -22.18 -23.73 13.05
CA ALA A 419 -21.58 -22.85 14.05
C ALA A 419 -22.15 -21.44 14.02
N ARG A 420 -21.99 -20.71 15.13
CA ARG A 420 -22.10 -19.24 15.12
C ARG A 420 -20.85 -18.64 14.51
N THR A 421 -21.01 -17.69 13.61
CA THR A 421 -19.89 -17.03 12.91
C THR A 421 -19.57 -15.66 13.52
N ARG A 422 -18.32 -15.23 13.41
CA ARG A 422 -17.83 -13.87 13.73
C ARG A 422 -16.49 -13.62 13.05
N ASP A 423 -16.15 -12.37 12.76
CA ASP A 423 -14.79 -12.00 12.34
C ASP A 423 -13.79 -12.01 13.50
N ASP A 424 -12.50 -11.82 13.22
CA ASP A 424 -11.39 -11.72 14.16
C ASP A 424 -11.64 -10.74 15.32
N LYS A 425 -12.28 -9.60 15.03
CA LYS A 425 -12.65 -8.54 15.98
C LYS A 425 -13.89 -8.85 16.82
N GLY A 426 -14.52 -10.01 16.63
CA GLY A 426 -15.74 -10.39 17.33
C GLY A 426 -16.98 -9.63 16.85
N GLN A 427 -16.95 -9.11 15.63
CA GLN A 427 -18.04 -8.45 14.93
C GLN A 427 -18.57 -9.38 13.81
N ASN A 428 -19.47 -8.87 12.95
CA ASN A 428 -20.05 -9.60 11.83
C ASN A 428 -20.68 -10.97 12.19
N TRP A 429 -21.42 -11.00 13.30
CA TRP A 429 -22.07 -12.23 13.76
C TRP A 429 -23.06 -12.82 12.75
N GLY A 430 -23.17 -14.14 12.74
CA GLY A 430 -24.10 -14.86 11.87
C GLY A 430 -24.16 -16.36 12.19
N LEU A 431 -24.63 -17.14 11.21
CA LEU A 431 -24.73 -18.59 11.25
C LEU A 431 -24.08 -19.21 10.02
N LEU A 432 -23.22 -20.19 10.20
CA LEU A 432 -22.72 -21.03 9.12
C LEU A 432 -23.66 -22.23 8.97
N VAL A 433 -24.26 -22.38 7.79
CA VAL A 433 -25.17 -23.48 7.47
C VAL A 433 -24.61 -24.36 6.36
N GLU A 434 -24.97 -25.65 6.38
CA GLU A 434 -24.66 -26.64 5.35
C GLU A 434 -25.92 -27.41 4.95
N PHE A 435 -26.10 -27.66 3.65
CA PHE A 435 -27.18 -28.47 3.08
C PHE A 435 -26.77 -29.02 1.71
N ASP A 436 -27.48 -30.03 1.23
CA ASP A 436 -27.30 -30.57 -0.12
C ASP A 436 -28.30 -29.94 -1.09
N ASP A 437 -27.83 -29.59 -2.29
CA ASP A 437 -28.73 -29.22 -3.38
C ASP A 437 -29.46 -30.45 -3.97
N PRO A 438 -30.41 -30.28 -4.90
CA PRO A 438 -31.15 -31.40 -5.49
C PRO A 438 -30.28 -32.44 -6.21
N ASP A 439 -29.07 -32.08 -6.62
CA ASP A 439 -28.11 -32.96 -7.30
C ASP A 439 -27.14 -33.62 -6.29
N GLY A 440 -27.31 -33.37 -4.99
CA GLY A 440 -26.49 -33.92 -3.91
C GLY A 440 -25.17 -33.18 -3.68
N ALA A 441 -24.96 -32.01 -4.31
CA ALA A 441 -23.77 -31.21 -4.07
C ALA A 441 -23.96 -30.37 -2.80
N LYS A 442 -22.99 -30.50 -1.88
CA LYS A 442 -22.95 -29.74 -0.63
C LYS A 442 -22.83 -28.25 -0.89
N LYS A 443 -23.67 -27.48 -0.22
CA LYS A 443 -23.63 -26.01 -0.15
C LYS A 443 -23.32 -25.59 1.27
N ARG A 444 -22.43 -24.60 1.41
CA ARG A 444 -22.14 -23.92 2.67
C ARG A 444 -22.39 -22.43 2.51
N TRP A 445 -23.04 -21.83 3.50
CA TRP A 445 -23.30 -20.40 3.46
C TRP A 445 -23.27 -19.77 4.84
N ASN A 446 -22.60 -18.63 4.95
CA ASN A 446 -22.68 -17.76 6.13
C ASN A 446 -23.85 -16.81 5.98
N ILE A 447 -24.84 -16.94 6.87
CA ILE A 447 -26.00 -16.04 6.96
C ILE A 447 -25.68 -14.96 7.99
N PRO A 448 -25.44 -13.69 7.58
CA PRO A 448 -25.16 -12.62 8.53
C PRO A 448 -26.38 -12.34 9.41
N ALA A 449 -26.19 -12.17 10.73
CA ALA A 449 -27.32 -11.93 11.65
C ALA A 449 -28.16 -10.70 11.27
N ARG A 450 -27.54 -9.68 10.67
CA ARG A 450 -28.25 -8.47 10.18
C ARG A 450 -29.27 -8.75 9.07
N THR A 451 -29.12 -9.82 8.29
CA THR A 451 -30.10 -10.17 7.25
C THR A 451 -31.31 -10.87 7.83
N MET A 452 -31.19 -11.45 9.03
CA MET A 452 -32.31 -12.07 9.76
C MET A 452 -33.33 -11.04 10.27
N THR A 453 -32.91 -9.80 10.50
CA THR A 453 -33.77 -8.68 10.96
C THR A 453 -34.38 -7.86 9.80
N GLY A 454 -33.84 -8.01 8.59
CA GLY A 454 -34.29 -7.30 7.39
C GLY A 454 -35.44 -8.01 6.68
N ASP A 455 -35.48 -7.94 5.34
CA ASP A 455 -36.40 -8.76 4.57
C ASP A 455 -35.86 -10.19 4.47
N PHE A 456 -36.18 -11.02 5.46
CA PHE A 456 -35.79 -12.44 5.50
C PHE A 456 -36.06 -13.19 4.20
N GLY A 457 -37.09 -12.79 3.45
CA GLY A 457 -37.48 -13.45 2.22
C GLY A 457 -36.50 -13.21 1.09
N LYS A 458 -36.12 -11.95 0.95
CA LYS A 458 -35.18 -11.53 -0.08
C LYS A 458 -33.74 -11.84 0.31
N ASP A 459 -33.38 -11.60 1.57
CA ASP A 459 -31.99 -11.56 2.00
C ASP A 459 -31.49 -12.88 2.60
N VAL A 460 -32.38 -13.82 2.93
CA VAL A 460 -32.04 -15.14 3.48
C VAL A 460 -32.66 -16.27 2.67
N LEU A 461 -33.98 -16.27 2.53
CA LEU A 461 -34.71 -17.36 1.87
C LEU A 461 -34.41 -17.44 0.37
N GLY A 462 -34.40 -16.30 -0.33
CA GLY A 462 -34.06 -16.22 -1.75
C GLY A 462 -32.72 -16.89 -2.07
N PRO A 463 -31.61 -16.48 -1.44
CA PRO A 463 -30.32 -17.14 -1.60
C PRO A 463 -30.30 -18.64 -1.27
N LEU A 464 -30.95 -19.07 -0.17
CA LEU A 464 -31.02 -20.49 0.19
C LEU A 464 -31.72 -21.33 -0.89
N VAL A 465 -32.85 -20.82 -1.42
CA VAL A 465 -33.62 -21.49 -2.47
C VAL A 465 -32.87 -21.46 -3.80
N ASP A 466 -32.20 -20.35 -4.14
CA ASP A 466 -31.34 -20.22 -5.34
C ASP A 466 -30.19 -21.23 -5.33
N MET A 467 -29.65 -21.53 -4.14
CA MET A 467 -28.64 -22.57 -3.92
C MET A 467 -29.22 -24.01 -3.85
N GLY A 468 -30.55 -24.19 -3.92
CA GLY A 468 -31.20 -25.49 -4.02
C GLY A 468 -31.92 -25.98 -2.76
N LEU A 469 -32.02 -25.18 -1.68
CA LEU A 469 -32.78 -25.56 -0.50
C LEU A 469 -34.28 -25.66 -0.84
N ARG A 470 -34.91 -26.80 -0.53
CA ARG A 470 -36.34 -27.02 -0.78
C ARG A 470 -37.16 -26.69 0.46
N LEU A 471 -38.12 -25.78 0.33
CA LEU A 471 -39.11 -25.55 1.37
C LEU A 471 -40.23 -26.59 1.30
N ALA A 472 -40.83 -26.91 2.44
CA ALA A 472 -41.98 -27.80 2.48
C ALA A 472 -43.18 -27.20 1.73
N GLY A 473 -43.70 -27.93 0.74
CA GLY A 473 -44.88 -27.53 -0.02
C GLY A 473 -46.17 -28.01 0.65
N SER A 474 -46.98 -27.09 1.20
CA SER A 474 -48.36 -27.39 1.64
C SER A 474 -49.21 -26.11 1.66
N ARG A 475 -50.54 -26.25 1.76
CA ARG A 475 -51.57 -25.18 1.87
C ARG A 475 -51.29 -24.14 3.00
N SER A 476 -50.26 -24.35 3.81
CA SER A 476 -49.77 -23.47 4.88
C SER A 476 -48.32 -22.97 4.66
N GLY A 477 -47.93 -22.63 3.43
CA GLY A 477 -46.58 -22.13 3.11
C GLY A 477 -46.13 -20.88 3.91
N ARG A 478 -47.06 -20.17 4.57
CA ARG A 478 -46.77 -19.06 5.48
C ARG A 478 -46.07 -19.54 6.77
N ASN A 479 -46.34 -20.77 7.21
CA ASN A 479 -45.78 -21.32 8.44
C ASN A 479 -44.34 -21.81 8.23
N ALA A 480 -44.04 -22.51 7.14
CA ALA A 480 -42.69 -23.04 6.87
C ALA A 480 -41.61 -21.95 6.80
N ARG A 481 -41.94 -20.77 6.26
CA ARG A 481 -41.04 -19.61 6.27
C ARG A 481 -40.74 -19.12 7.69
N ASN A 482 -41.78 -18.90 8.49
CA ASN A 482 -41.64 -18.39 9.85
C ASN A 482 -40.94 -19.42 10.75
N ASP A 483 -41.20 -20.70 10.52
CA ASP A 483 -40.54 -21.82 11.19
C ASP A 483 -39.06 -21.87 10.83
N LEU A 484 -38.69 -21.69 9.55
CA LEU A 484 -37.29 -21.61 9.15
C LEU A 484 -36.58 -20.42 9.77
N GLN A 485 -37.24 -19.25 9.84
CA GLN A 485 -36.69 -18.09 10.53
C GLN A 485 -36.50 -18.35 12.03
N SER A 486 -37.45 -19.04 12.67
CA SER A 486 -37.36 -19.43 14.09
C SER A 486 -36.28 -20.49 14.33
N TYR A 487 -36.14 -21.46 13.41
CA TYR A 487 -35.10 -22.49 13.42
C TYR A 487 -33.71 -21.86 13.39
N LEU A 488 -33.48 -20.93 12.47
CA LEU A 488 -32.20 -20.23 12.35
C LEU A 488 -31.98 -19.28 13.54
N GLY A 489 -32.98 -18.47 13.89
CA GLY A 489 -32.88 -17.46 14.96
C GLY A 489 -32.72 -18.03 16.37
N GLY A 490 -33.28 -19.21 16.63
CA GLY A 490 -33.24 -19.87 17.94
C GLY A 490 -31.98 -20.70 18.20
N PHE A 491 -31.06 -20.80 17.24
CA PHE A 491 -29.86 -21.61 17.39
C PHE A 491 -28.86 -20.94 18.35
N ASP A 492 -28.61 -21.59 19.49
CA ASP A 492 -27.61 -21.15 20.46
C ASP A 492 -26.64 -22.29 20.80
N SER A 493 -25.46 -22.25 20.17
CA SER A 493 -24.40 -23.23 20.37
C SER A 493 -23.11 -22.54 20.80
N ALA A 494 -22.24 -23.27 21.51
CA ALA A 494 -20.89 -22.84 21.83
C ALA A 494 -19.91 -22.99 20.64
N GLN A 495 -20.29 -23.71 19.59
CA GLN A 495 -19.46 -23.89 18.40
C GLN A 495 -19.26 -22.54 17.67
N ARG A 496 -18.02 -22.27 17.26
CA ARG A 496 -17.61 -21.03 16.59
C ARG A 496 -16.92 -21.34 15.28
N ALA A 497 -17.26 -20.55 14.26
CA ALA A 497 -16.52 -20.45 13.02
C ALA A 497 -16.00 -19.02 12.85
N ARG A 498 -14.74 -18.88 12.46
CA ARG A 498 -14.08 -17.61 12.21
C ARG A 498 -14.31 -17.21 10.76
N LEU A 499 -14.92 -16.06 10.58
CA LEU A 499 -15.06 -15.42 9.29
C LEU A 499 -13.73 -14.77 8.91
N VAL A 500 -13.21 -15.12 7.72
CA VAL A 500 -11.97 -14.55 7.19
C VAL A 500 -12.19 -13.95 5.80
N THR A 501 -11.51 -12.83 5.53
CA THR A 501 -11.63 -12.09 4.26
C THR A 501 -10.50 -12.40 3.28
N ARG A 502 -9.54 -13.25 3.68
CA ARG A 502 -8.42 -13.71 2.85
C ARG A 502 -8.16 -15.19 3.05
N LEU A 503 -7.67 -15.84 2.00
CA LEU A 503 -7.13 -17.20 2.09
C LEU A 503 -5.70 -17.17 2.68
N GLY A 504 -5.02 -18.31 2.69
CA GLY A 504 -3.65 -18.39 3.19
C GLY A 504 -3.54 -18.63 4.69
N TRP A 505 -2.50 -18.09 5.33
CA TRP A 505 -2.20 -18.38 6.74
C TRP A 505 -3.14 -17.68 7.72
N HIS A 506 -3.63 -18.46 8.67
CA HIS A 506 -4.33 -18.06 9.88
C HIS A 506 -3.74 -18.84 11.05
N ASP A 507 -2.89 -18.19 11.84
CA ASP A 507 -2.06 -18.80 12.88
C ASP A 507 -1.23 -20.00 12.35
N SER A 508 -1.54 -21.20 12.82
CA SER A 508 -0.90 -22.47 12.43
C SER A 508 -1.61 -23.22 11.31
N ALA A 509 -2.71 -22.70 10.77
CA ALA A 509 -3.43 -23.32 9.67
C ALA A 509 -3.30 -22.51 8.38
N PHE A 510 -3.29 -23.22 7.25
CA PHE A 510 -3.36 -22.66 5.92
C PHE A 510 -4.74 -22.93 5.33
N LEU A 511 -5.45 -21.89 4.91
CA LEU A 511 -6.79 -21.98 4.34
C LEU A 511 -6.73 -21.92 2.80
N LEU A 512 -7.19 -22.98 2.16
CA LEU A 512 -7.49 -23.08 0.73
C LEU A 512 -9.02 -22.92 0.52
N PRO A 513 -9.48 -22.69 -0.73
CA PRO A 513 -10.91 -22.52 -1.03
C PRO A 513 -11.81 -23.64 -0.48
N GLU A 514 -11.35 -24.89 -0.57
CA GLU A 514 -12.14 -26.07 -0.21
C GLU A 514 -11.59 -26.84 1.00
N GLN A 515 -10.40 -26.45 1.51
CA GLN A 515 -9.68 -27.23 2.52
C GLN A 515 -8.93 -26.34 3.50
N GLN A 516 -8.89 -26.77 4.77
CA GLN A 516 -7.94 -26.25 5.76
C GLN A 516 -6.82 -27.28 5.95
N VAL A 517 -5.57 -26.84 5.83
CA VAL A 517 -4.37 -27.64 6.12
C VAL A 517 -3.79 -27.19 7.45
N GLY A 518 -3.49 -28.13 8.35
CA GLY A 518 -3.06 -27.82 9.72
C GLY A 518 -4.23 -27.55 10.68
N ALA A 519 -3.88 -27.24 11.93
CA ALA A 519 -4.84 -27.09 13.02
C ALA A 519 -5.10 -25.61 13.37
N HIS A 520 -6.36 -25.30 13.65
CA HIS A 520 -6.82 -24.01 14.17
C HIS A 520 -7.92 -24.27 15.22
N SER A 521 -8.06 -23.39 16.22
CA SER A 521 -8.99 -23.59 17.35
C SER A 521 -10.47 -23.48 16.96
N GLU A 522 -10.76 -22.77 15.87
CA GLU A 522 -12.09 -22.56 15.31
C GLU A 522 -12.11 -22.99 13.83
N HIS A 523 -13.27 -23.33 13.27
CA HIS A 523 -13.38 -23.55 11.82
C HIS A 523 -13.18 -22.23 11.08
N LEU A 524 -12.26 -22.16 10.12
CA LEU A 524 -12.05 -20.98 9.28
C LEU A 524 -13.02 -21.00 8.10
N HIS A 525 -13.79 -19.93 7.90
CA HIS A 525 -14.72 -19.78 6.79
C HIS A 525 -14.43 -18.50 6.01
N PHE A 526 -13.97 -18.66 4.77
CA PHE A 526 -13.78 -17.55 3.86
C PHE A 526 -15.13 -17.00 3.40
N TYR A 527 -15.37 -15.71 3.66
CA TYR A 527 -16.65 -15.06 3.34
C TYR A 527 -16.40 -13.73 2.59
N GLU A 528 -16.51 -13.74 1.27
CA GLU A 528 -16.63 -12.50 0.52
C GLU A 528 -17.69 -12.62 -0.58
N ALA A 529 -18.63 -11.67 -0.57
CA ALA A 529 -19.69 -11.59 -1.55
C ALA A 529 -19.14 -11.02 -2.87
N GLY A 530 -18.80 -11.91 -3.81
CA GLY A 530 -18.61 -11.58 -5.22
C GLY A 530 -17.28 -11.97 -5.85
N SER A 531 -16.34 -12.57 -5.12
CA SER A 531 -15.08 -13.05 -5.69
C SER A 531 -15.23 -14.48 -6.20
N GLN A 532 -14.91 -14.73 -7.47
CA GLN A 532 -14.72 -16.10 -7.95
C GLN A 532 -13.46 -16.67 -7.29
N LEU A 533 -13.64 -17.66 -6.41
CA LEU A 533 -12.54 -18.35 -5.75
C LEU A 533 -11.55 -18.91 -6.80
N PRO A 534 -10.24 -18.92 -6.50
CA PRO A 534 -9.28 -19.54 -7.40
C PRO A 534 -9.61 -21.03 -7.55
N PRO A 535 -9.57 -21.58 -8.78
CA PRO A 535 -9.83 -23.00 -9.04
C PRO A 535 -8.63 -23.86 -8.60
N ILE A 536 -8.35 -23.87 -7.29
CA ILE A 536 -7.38 -24.75 -6.65
C ILE A 536 -8.02 -26.12 -6.53
N SER A 537 -7.45 -27.10 -7.22
CA SER A 537 -7.93 -28.48 -7.25
C SER A 537 -6.79 -29.41 -7.63
N GLU A 538 -6.96 -30.71 -7.41
CA GLU A 538 -5.94 -31.72 -7.69
C GLU A 538 -6.33 -32.61 -8.86
N ALA A 539 -5.34 -33.02 -9.66
CA ALA A 539 -5.46 -34.08 -10.65
C ALA A 539 -4.14 -34.83 -10.80
N GLY A 540 -4.21 -36.16 -10.86
CA GLY A 540 -3.04 -37.05 -10.85
C GLY A 540 -2.41 -37.22 -9.47
N SER A 541 -1.30 -37.94 -9.39
CA SER A 541 -0.49 -38.10 -8.17
C SER A 541 0.70 -37.15 -8.13
N LEU A 542 1.37 -37.03 -6.98
CA LEU A 542 2.60 -36.24 -6.84
C LEU A 542 3.72 -36.81 -7.71
N GLU A 543 3.89 -38.14 -7.72
CA GLU A 543 4.90 -38.85 -8.51
C GLU A 543 4.67 -38.61 -10.01
N GLN A 544 3.40 -38.65 -10.45
CA GLN A 544 3.05 -38.32 -11.83
C GLN A 544 3.40 -36.86 -12.17
N TRP A 545 3.16 -35.91 -11.26
CA TRP A 545 3.59 -34.53 -11.48
C TRP A 545 5.12 -34.42 -11.59
N GLN A 546 5.86 -35.12 -10.72
CA GLN A 546 7.32 -35.14 -10.74
C GLN A 546 7.87 -35.70 -12.06
N GLU A 547 7.38 -36.86 -12.51
CA GLU A 547 7.83 -37.50 -13.75
C GLU A 547 7.46 -36.69 -14.99
N GLN A 548 6.25 -36.11 -15.01
CA GLN A 548 5.68 -35.50 -16.21
C GLN A 548 6.03 -34.01 -16.34
N ILE A 549 6.17 -33.29 -15.23
CA ILE A 549 6.40 -31.82 -15.24
C ILE A 549 7.70 -31.49 -14.51
N GLY A 550 7.88 -32.00 -13.29
CA GLY A 550 9.06 -31.73 -12.46
C GLY A 550 10.37 -32.05 -13.18
N ALA A 551 10.46 -33.22 -13.82
CA ALA A 551 11.64 -33.68 -14.53
C ALA A 551 12.04 -32.77 -15.71
N LEU A 552 11.08 -32.09 -16.35
CA LEU A 552 11.34 -31.17 -17.46
C LEU A 552 11.88 -29.81 -16.99
N CYS A 553 11.75 -29.50 -15.69
CA CYS A 553 12.34 -28.29 -15.10
C CYS A 553 13.85 -28.43 -14.90
N VAL A 554 14.36 -29.67 -14.76
CA VAL A 554 15.80 -29.92 -14.58
C VAL A 554 16.54 -29.53 -15.86
N GLY A 555 17.49 -28.60 -15.72
CA GLY A 555 18.24 -28.01 -16.82
C GLY A 555 17.56 -26.81 -17.49
N ASN A 556 16.26 -26.57 -17.25
CA ASN A 556 15.52 -25.39 -17.73
C ASN A 556 15.35 -24.37 -16.60
N HIS A 557 16.26 -23.39 -16.55
CA HIS A 557 16.40 -22.48 -15.41
C HIS A 557 15.15 -21.62 -15.21
N ARG A 558 14.55 -21.11 -16.28
CA ARG A 558 13.33 -20.29 -16.17
C ARG A 558 12.11 -21.09 -15.73
N LEU A 559 11.98 -22.34 -16.16
CA LEU A 559 10.93 -23.25 -15.69
C LEU A 559 11.09 -23.56 -14.20
N ALA A 560 12.28 -24.01 -13.78
CA ALA A 560 12.55 -24.30 -12.38
C ALA A 560 12.36 -23.06 -11.49
N PHE A 561 12.75 -21.88 -11.99
CA PHE A 561 12.58 -20.62 -11.29
C PHE A 561 11.10 -20.29 -11.02
N VAL A 562 10.22 -20.34 -12.03
CA VAL A 562 8.79 -20.01 -11.82
C VAL A 562 8.07 -21.00 -10.91
N VAL A 563 8.51 -22.28 -10.91
CA VAL A 563 8.06 -23.28 -9.93
C VAL A 563 8.54 -22.92 -8.51
N GLY A 564 9.79 -22.49 -8.35
CA GLY A 564 10.31 -21.99 -7.08
C GLY A 564 9.53 -20.76 -6.57
N VAL A 565 9.14 -19.85 -7.46
CA VAL A 565 8.27 -18.71 -7.13
C VAL A 565 6.90 -19.17 -6.63
N ALA A 566 6.33 -20.23 -7.22
CA ALA A 566 5.04 -20.79 -6.79
C ALA A 566 5.08 -21.31 -5.33
N PHE A 567 6.15 -22.02 -4.97
CA PHE A 567 6.38 -22.51 -3.61
C PHE A 567 6.75 -21.41 -2.61
N ALA A 568 7.28 -20.28 -3.08
CA ALA A 568 7.68 -19.18 -2.22
C ALA A 568 6.49 -18.40 -1.63
N GLY A 569 5.31 -18.42 -2.26
CA GLY A 569 4.10 -17.74 -1.76
C GLY A 569 3.75 -18.10 -0.30
N PRO A 570 3.58 -19.40 0.04
CA PRO A 570 3.28 -19.84 1.40
C PRO A 570 4.37 -19.50 2.43
N LEU A 571 5.59 -19.19 1.99
CA LEU A 571 6.70 -18.90 2.90
C LEU A 571 6.78 -17.42 3.29
N LEU A 572 6.09 -16.53 2.58
CA LEU A 572 6.12 -15.08 2.85
C LEU A 572 5.73 -14.78 4.30
N HIS A 573 4.67 -15.41 4.81
CA HIS A 573 4.21 -15.25 6.18
C HIS A 573 5.26 -15.67 7.20
N MET A 574 5.89 -16.84 6.98
CA MET A 574 6.84 -17.43 7.91
C MET A 574 8.12 -16.61 8.04
N LEU A 575 8.47 -15.86 7.00
CA LEU A 575 9.66 -15.03 6.96
C LEU A 575 9.37 -13.55 7.24
N GLY A 576 8.10 -13.15 7.25
CA GLY A 576 7.69 -11.74 7.38
C GLY A 576 8.00 -10.91 6.14
N HIS A 577 8.02 -11.54 4.96
CA HIS A 577 8.28 -10.87 3.69
C HIS A 577 7.01 -10.22 3.12
N GLU A 578 7.17 -9.10 2.43
CA GLU A 578 6.10 -8.39 1.75
C GLU A 578 5.68 -9.07 0.43
N SER A 579 4.54 -8.64 -0.11
CA SER A 579 4.11 -9.00 -1.46
C SER A 579 5.12 -8.55 -2.52
N GLY A 580 5.05 -9.18 -3.69
CA GLY A 580 5.82 -8.76 -4.86
C GLY A 580 5.67 -9.73 -6.00
N GLY A 581 6.39 -9.49 -7.09
CA GLY A 581 6.27 -10.36 -8.24
C GLY A 581 7.43 -10.31 -9.20
N PHE A 582 7.34 -11.19 -10.19
CA PHE A 582 8.25 -11.24 -11.32
C PHE A 582 7.47 -11.08 -12.62
N HIS A 583 8.06 -10.37 -13.56
CA HIS A 583 7.47 -10.13 -14.86
C HIS A 583 8.40 -10.65 -15.95
N LEU A 584 7.96 -11.68 -16.65
CA LEU A 584 8.66 -12.32 -17.75
C LEU A 584 8.35 -11.54 -19.04
N TYR A 585 9.34 -10.81 -19.57
CA TYR A 585 9.15 -9.97 -20.74
C TYR A 585 10.04 -10.37 -21.92
N GLY A 586 9.57 -10.14 -23.13
CA GLY A 586 10.30 -10.41 -24.36
C GLY A 586 9.36 -10.81 -25.49
N ASP A 587 9.92 -11.18 -26.64
CA ASP A 587 9.14 -11.42 -27.86
C ASP A 587 8.01 -12.44 -27.68
N SER A 588 6.96 -12.26 -28.49
CA SER A 588 5.84 -13.19 -28.54
C SER A 588 6.30 -14.61 -28.91
N SER A 589 5.49 -15.60 -28.55
CA SER A 589 5.75 -17.03 -28.84
C SER A 589 7.01 -17.65 -28.18
N GLY A 590 7.66 -16.96 -27.23
CA GLY A 590 8.83 -17.51 -26.52
C GLY A 590 8.56 -18.59 -25.46
N GLY A 591 7.30 -18.94 -25.17
CA GLY A 591 6.92 -19.91 -24.13
C GLY A 591 6.49 -19.32 -22.78
N LYS A 592 6.28 -18.00 -22.70
CA LYS A 592 5.87 -17.25 -21.49
C LYS A 592 4.63 -17.82 -20.80
N THR A 593 3.52 -17.95 -21.53
CA THR A 593 2.28 -18.51 -20.98
C THR A 593 2.45 -19.96 -20.53
N THR A 594 3.28 -20.76 -21.21
CA THR A 594 3.58 -22.14 -20.78
C THR A 594 4.28 -22.15 -19.42
N HIS A 595 5.24 -21.26 -19.19
CA HIS A 595 5.92 -21.13 -17.90
C HIS A 595 4.95 -20.73 -16.78
N LEU A 596 4.02 -19.81 -17.07
CA LEU A 596 2.94 -19.46 -16.13
C LEU A 596 2.06 -20.67 -15.80
N GLN A 597 1.70 -21.49 -16.78
CA GLN A 597 0.91 -22.70 -16.57
C GLN A 597 1.66 -23.76 -15.75
N VAL A 598 2.96 -23.94 -15.98
CA VAL A 598 3.79 -24.83 -15.16
C VAL A 598 3.85 -24.35 -13.71
N ALA A 599 4.04 -23.05 -13.46
CA ALA A 599 3.98 -22.51 -12.10
C ALA A 599 2.59 -22.68 -11.46
N ALA A 600 1.53 -22.44 -12.23
CA ALA A 600 0.14 -22.64 -11.81
C ALA A 600 -0.14 -24.11 -11.43
N SER A 601 0.51 -25.08 -12.09
CA SER A 601 0.33 -26.52 -11.84
C SER A 601 0.64 -26.94 -10.40
N ILE A 602 1.38 -26.13 -9.63
CA ILE A 602 1.59 -26.35 -8.20
C ILE A 602 0.26 -26.25 -7.44
N TYR A 603 -0.60 -25.28 -7.80
CA TYR A 603 -1.87 -24.98 -7.12
C TYR A 603 -3.09 -25.60 -7.81
N GLY A 604 -3.08 -25.71 -9.14
CA GLY A 604 -4.26 -26.10 -9.90
C GLY A 604 -4.01 -26.18 -11.40
N GLY A 605 -5.08 -26.45 -12.18
CA GLY A 605 -4.97 -26.57 -13.63
C GLY A 605 -4.75 -25.23 -14.37
N PRO A 606 -4.72 -25.25 -15.71
CA PRO A 606 -4.45 -24.06 -16.54
C PRO A 606 -5.37 -22.85 -16.29
N ARG A 607 -6.58 -23.07 -15.77
CA ARG A 607 -7.57 -22.02 -15.45
C ARG A 607 -7.15 -21.10 -14.30
N LEU A 608 -6.10 -21.45 -13.56
CA LEU A 608 -5.54 -20.58 -12.52
C LEU A 608 -4.81 -19.37 -13.12
N VAL A 609 -4.34 -19.47 -14.37
CA VAL A 609 -3.76 -18.35 -15.13
C VAL A 609 -4.88 -17.39 -15.54
N ARG A 610 -4.74 -16.12 -15.16
CA ARG A 610 -5.74 -15.07 -15.46
C ARG A 610 -5.16 -14.01 -16.36
N SER A 611 -5.99 -13.33 -17.13
CA SER A 611 -5.56 -12.15 -17.89
C SER A 611 -5.40 -10.94 -16.97
N TRP A 612 -4.46 -10.05 -17.29
CA TRP A 612 -4.37 -8.70 -16.70
C TRP A 612 -5.60 -7.81 -16.96
N ARG A 613 -6.52 -8.21 -17.85
CA ARG A 613 -7.77 -7.50 -18.12
C ARG A 613 -8.74 -7.61 -16.94
N SER A 614 -8.55 -6.74 -15.95
CA SER A 614 -9.39 -6.65 -14.76
C SER A 614 -9.58 -5.19 -14.32
N THR A 615 -10.59 -4.94 -13.49
CA THR A 615 -10.74 -3.65 -12.80
C THR A 615 -9.99 -3.69 -11.47
N ASP A 616 -9.58 -2.54 -10.94
CA ASP A 616 -8.90 -2.45 -9.63
C ASP A 616 -9.62 -3.24 -8.53
N ASN A 617 -10.95 -3.04 -8.39
CA ASN A 617 -11.75 -3.71 -7.35
C ASN A 617 -11.75 -5.24 -7.52
N ALA A 618 -11.87 -5.71 -8.78
CA ALA A 618 -11.85 -7.14 -9.06
C ALA A 618 -10.47 -7.73 -8.76
N LEU A 619 -9.39 -7.00 -9.05
CA LEU A 619 -8.05 -7.45 -8.75
C LEU A 619 -7.74 -7.44 -7.24
N GLU A 620 -8.29 -6.50 -6.46
CA GLU A 620 -8.22 -6.51 -4.99
C GLU A 620 -8.81 -7.81 -4.41
N SER A 621 -10.04 -8.16 -4.82
CA SER A 621 -10.69 -9.41 -4.37
C SER A 621 -9.95 -10.67 -4.84
N ILE A 622 -9.42 -10.65 -6.08
CA ILE A 622 -8.58 -11.76 -6.58
C ILE A 622 -7.31 -11.88 -5.73
N ALA A 623 -6.62 -10.78 -5.44
CA ALA A 623 -5.41 -10.79 -4.64
C ALA A 623 -5.66 -11.30 -3.21
N ALA A 624 -6.76 -10.89 -2.57
CA ALA A 624 -7.19 -11.41 -1.27
C ALA A 624 -7.41 -12.95 -1.29
N ALA A 625 -8.02 -13.46 -2.36
CA ALA A 625 -8.23 -14.90 -2.55
C ALA A 625 -6.94 -15.67 -2.93
N HIS A 626 -5.86 -14.99 -3.29
CA HIS A 626 -4.54 -15.58 -3.53
C HIS A 626 -3.54 -15.29 -2.40
N SER A 627 -4.03 -14.87 -1.23
CA SER A 627 -3.20 -14.58 -0.06
C SER A 627 -2.39 -15.81 0.39
N ASP A 628 -1.15 -15.54 0.78
CA ASP A 628 -0.05 -16.47 1.04
C ASP A 628 0.18 -17.50 -0.08
N GLY A 629 -0.20 -17.14 -1.31
CA GLY A 629 -0.10 -18.01 -2.46
C GLY A 629 0.54 -17.34 -3.67
N LEU A 630 0.30 -17.95 -4.84
CA LEU A 630 0.72 -17.47 -6.14
C LEU A 630 -0.46 -16.88 -6.91
N LEU A 631 -0.32 -15.65 -7.40
CA LEU A 631 -1.22 -15.04 -8.39
C LEU A 631 -0.57 -15.02 -9.77
N VAL A 632 -1.24 -15.56 -10.79
CA VAL A 632 -0.66 -15.70 -12.13
C VAL A 632 -1.44 -14.84 -13.13
N LEU A 633 -0.77 -13.83 -13.70
CA LEU A 633 -1.36 -12.81 -14.58
C LEU A 633 -0.68 -12.79 -15.95
N ASP A 634 -1.37 -13.26 -16.98
CA ASP A 634 -0.89 -13.32 -18.36
C ASP A 634 -1.24 -12.05 -19.14
N GLU A 635 -0.30 -11.63 -19.98
CA GLU A 635 -0.40 -10.52 -20.94
C GLU A 635 -0.69 -9.15 -20.31
N ILE A 636 0.33 -8.55 -19.71
CA ILE A 636 0.25 -7.22 -19.06
C ILE A 636 -0.25 -6.13 -20.02
N GLY A 637 -0.01 -6.28 -21.34
CA GLY A 637 -0.50 -5.37 -22.38
C GLY A 637 -2.02 -5.23 -22.44
N MET A 638 -2.76 -6.15 -21.81
CA MET A 638 -4.21 -6.07 -21.68
C MET A 638 -4.68 -5.12 -20.56
N CYS A 639 -3.77 -4.62 -19.73
CA CYS A 639 -4.04 -3.59 -18.73
C CYS A 639 -3.87 -2.18 -19.33
N ASP A 640 -4.65 -1.22 -18.85
CA ASP A 640 -4.50 0.17 -19.32
C ASP A 640 -3.16 0.76 -18.84
N PRO A 641 -2.30 1.26 -19.76
CA PRO A 641 -1.01 1.86 -19.43
C PRO A 641 -1.09 2.97 -18.36
N ARG A 642 -2.24 3.63 -18.22
CA ARG A 642 -2.45 4.70 -17.23
C ARG A 642 -2.55 4.17 -15.81
N ILE A 643 -3.10 2.98 -15.58
CA ILE A 643 -3.35 2.47 -14.22
C ILE A 643 -2.34 1.40 -13.80
N ILE A 644 -1.67 0.73 -14.76
CA ILE A 644 -0.82 -0.43 -14.48
C ILE A 644 0.24 -0.20 -13.40
N GLY A 645 0.87 0.98 -13.35
CA GLY A 645 1.85 1.31 -12.31
C GLY A 645 1.24 1.35 -10.91
N GLU A 646 0.04 1.89 -10.76
CA GLU A 646 -0.69 1.91 -9.48
C GLU A 646 -1.20 0.52 -9.12
N THR A 647 -1.63 -0.27 -10.10
CA THR A 647 -2.06 -1.65 -9.92
C THR A 647 -0.91 -2.54 -9.41
N VAL A 648 0.28 -2.45 -10.01
CA VAL A 648 1.49 -3.15 -9.54
C VAL A 648 1.89 -2.69 -8.15
N TYR A 649 1.76 -1.39 -7.87
CA TYR A 649 2.05 -0.84 -6.54
C TYR A 649 1.09 -1.39 -5.48
N MET A 650 -0.21 -1.47 -5.79
CA MET A 650 -1.25 -2.04 -4.94
C MET A 650 -1.00 -3.53 -4.68
N LEU A 651 -0.74 -4.33 -5.72
CA LEU A 651 -0.40 -5.76 -5.58
C LEU A 651 0.83 -5.97 -4.69
N GLY A 652 1.89 -5.19 -4.92
CA GLY A 652 3.13 -5.27 -4.15
C GLY A 652 3.02 -4.77 -2.70
N ASN A 653 2.08 -3.88 -2.39
CA ASN A 653 1.85 -3.42 -1.02
C ASN A 653 0.99 -4.37 -0.19
N GLY A 654 0.16 -5.18 -0.84
CA GLY A 654 -0.71 -6.09 -0.08
C GLY A 654 -2.00 -5.47 0.45
N THR A 655 -2.42 -4.30 -0.03
CA THR A 655 -3.57 -3.58 0.54
C THR A 655 -4.43 -2.93 -0.53
N GLY A 656 -5.75 -3.14 -0.45
CA GLY A 656 -6.74 -2.51 -1.32
C GLY A 656 -7.03 -1.04 -0.96
N LYS A 657 -7.83 -0.37 -1.79
CA LYS A 657 -8.24 1.03 -1.55
C LYS A 657 -9.28 1.12 -0.44
N ALA A 658 -9.02 1.98 0.55
CA ALA A 658 -10.02 2.35 1.55
C ALA A 658 -11.19 3.11 0.91
N ARG A 659 -12.42 2.72 1.24
CA ARG A 659 -13.64 3.36 0.73
C ARG A 659 -14.46 3.87 1.90
N ALA A 660 -14.87 5.13 1.85
CA ALA A 660 -15.92 5.64 2.71
C ALA A 660 -17.29 5.27 2.11
N ASN A 661 -18.28 4.98 2.96
CA ASN A 661 -19.66 4.91 2.52
C ASN A 661 -20.26 6.32 2.35
N ASP A 662 -21.48 6.38 1.83
CA ASP A 662 -22.30 7.58 1.63
C ASP A 662 -22.56 8.39 2.92
N ARG A 663 -22.29 7.80 4.09
CA ARG A 663 -22.40 8.43 5.42
C ARG A 663 -21.05 8.83 6.03
N GLY A 664 -19.95 8.79 5.27
CA GLY A 664 -18.62 9.19 5.74
C GLY A 664 -17.99 8.21 6.75
N GLN A 665 -18.60 7.05 6.98
CA GLN A 665 -18.03 5.98 7.80
C GLN A 665 -17.13 5.09 6.92
N ALA A 666 -16.20 4.35 7.55
CA ALA A 666 -15.47 3.29 6.85
C ALA A 666 -16.49 2.36 6.19
N GLY A 667 -16.37 2.16 4.87
CA GLY A 667 -17.23 1.31 4.07
C GLY A 667 -16.95 -0.17 4.34
N ARG A 668 -16.77 -0.97 3.29
CA ARG A 668 -16.25 -2.34 3.45
C ARG A 668 -14.83 -2.29 4.03
N GLN A 669 -14.50 -3.30 4.84
CA GLN A 669 -13.13 -3.50 5.35
C GLN A 669 -12.12 -3.49 4.20
N VAL A 670 -10.99 -2.82 4.41
CA VAL A 670 -9.91 -2.81 3.42
C VAL A 670 -9.39 -4.23 3.27
N GLN A 671 -9.34 -4.70 2.03
CA GLN A 671 -8.78 -6.02 1.74
C GLN A 671 -7.27 -5.98 1.89
N GLU A 672 -6.74 -7.01 2.54
CA GLU A 672 -5.30 -7.18 2.76
C GLU A 672 -4.87 -8.56 2.25
N TRP A 673 -3.68 -8.62 1.67
CA TRP A 673 -3.10 -9.84 1.16
C TRP A 673 -1.58 -9.79 1.24
N ARG A 674 -0.99 -10.98 1.19
CA ARG A 674 0.45 -11.18 1.05
C ARG A 674 0.67 -12.24 0.00
N LEU A 675 1.21 -11.92 -1.17
CA LEU A 675 1.32 -12.90 -2.25
C LEU A 675 2.56 -12.69 -3.11
N LEU A 676 2.97 -13.75 -3.80
CA LEU A 676 3.82 -13.60 -4.98
C LEU A 676 2.97 -13.61 -6.23
N PHE A 677 3.29 -12.74 -7.19
CA PHE A 677 2.65 -12.79 -8.50
C PHE A 677 3.65 -13.00 -9.63
N LEU A 678 3.23 -13.79 -10.62
CA LEU A 678 3.94 -13.96 -11.89
C LEU A 678 3.17 -13.23 -12.98
N SER A 679 3.90 -12.49 -13.79
CA SER A 679 3.37 -11.69 -14.89
C SER A 679 4.12 -11.98 -16.18
N THR A 680 3.49 -11.80 -17.33
CA THR A 680 4.11 -11.90 -18.66
C THR A 680 3.76 -10.71 -19.54
N GLY A 681 4.58 -10.43 -20.54
CA GLY A 681 4.29 -9.42 -21.56
C GLY A 681 5.38 -9.33 -22.62
N GLU A 682 5.18 -8.44 -23.59
CA GLU A 682 6.21 -8.10 -24.58
C GLU A 682 7.17 -7.02 -24.09
N LYS A 683 6.69 -6.12 -23.22
CA LYS A 683 7.40 -4.92 -22.76
C LYS A 683 7.57 -4.94 -21.25
N THR A 684 8.64 -4.34 -20.76
CA THR A 684 8.83 -4.06 -19.34
C THR A 684 7.76 -3.10 -18.81
N LEU A 685 7.56 -3.05 -17.48
CA LEU A 685 6.65 -2.09 -16.85
C LEU A 685 6.98 -0.64 -17.21
N ALA A 686 8.27 -0.30 -17.25
CA ALA A 686 8.73 1.04 -17.62
C ALA A 686 8.29 1.42 -19.03
N GLN A 687 8.53 0.52 -20.00
CA GLN A 687 8.13 0.72 -21.39
C GLN A 687 6.61 0.83 -21.54
N HIS A 688 5.85 -0.02 -20.82
CA HIS A 688 4.41 0.02 -20.86
C HIS A 688 3.83 1.33 -20.27
N MET A 689 4.36 1.81 -19.14
CA MET A 689 3.94 3.08 -18.55
C MET A 689 4.30 4.29 -19.43
N ALA A 690 5.42 4.21 -20.15
CA ALA A 690 5.86 5.26 -21.06
C ALA A 690 4.86 5.50 -22.21
N GLU A 691 4.09 4.50 -22.63
CA GLU A 691 3.03 4.66 -23.64
C GLU A 691 1.93 5.64 -23.22
N ALA A 692 1.71 5.79 -21.91
CA ALA A 692 0.81 6.81 -21.32
C ALA A 692 1.55 8.06 -20.83
N ASN A 693 2.80 8.28 -21.26
CA ASN A 693 3.66 9.37 -20.78
C ASN A 693 3.81 9.40 -19.25
N LYS A 694 3.79 8.22 -18.60
CA LYS A 694 4.04 8.08 -17.15
C LYS A 694 5.45 7.56 -16.90
N GLU A 695 6.12 8.12 -15.90
CA GLU A 695 7.43 7.66 -15.47
C GLU A 695 7.33 6.57 -14.41
N LEU A 696 8.20 5.55 -14.51
CA LEU A 696 8.34 4.51 -13.51
C LEU A 696 9.03 5.08 -12.26
N LYS A 697 8.43 4.89 -11.09
CA LYS A 697 9.06 5.23 -9.81
C LYS A 697 9.90 4.05 -9.32
N ALA A 698 11.06 4.31 -8.72
CA ALA A 698 11.95 3.28 -8.18
C ALA A 698 11.27 2.29 -7.21
N GLY A 699 10.25 2.73 -6.47
CA GLY A 699 9.45 1.86 -5.60
C GLY A 699 8.59 0.82 -6.34
N MET A 700 8.17 1.10 -7.58
CA MET A 700 7.37 0.17 -8.40
C MET A 700 8.25 -0.94 -8.98
N GLU A 701 9.47 -0.60 -9.40
CA GLU A 701 10.43 -1.55 -9.98
C GLU A 701 10.79 -2.69 -9.02
N VAL A 702 11.04 -2.36 -7.75
CA VAL A 702 11.37 -3.38 -6.73
C VAL A 702 10.17 -4.22 -6.29
N ARG A 703 8.94 -3.87 -6.70
CA ARG A 703 7.72 -4.66 -6.43
C ARG A 703 7.41 -5.66 -7.55
N MET A 704 7.86 -5.40 -8.77
CA MET A 704 7.74 -6.30 -9.91
C MET A 704 9.05 -6.37 -10.69
N LEU A 705 9.85 -7.42 -10.43
CA LEU A 705 11.17 -7.59 -11.03
C LEU A 705 11.04 -8.12 -12.45
N ALA A 706 11.54 -7.36 -13.44
CA ALA A 706 11.44 -7.70 -14.86
C ALA A 706 12.55 -8.69 -15.28
N VAL A 707 12.20 -9.95 -15.48
CA VAL A 707 13.14 -11.01 -15.90
C VAL A 707 13.00 -11.21 -17.42
N PRO A 708 14.09 -11.13 -18.20
CA PRO A 708 14.06 -11.43 -19.63
C PRO A 708 13.55 -12.84 -19.87
N ALA A 709 12.62 -13.01 -20.80
CA ALA A 709 12.07 -14.30 -21.17
C ALA A 709 13.11 -15.16 -21.88
N ASP A 710 13.88 -14.60 -22.81
CA ASP A 710 14.86 -15.38 -23.59
C ASP A 710 15.98 -15.98 -22.72
N ALA A 711 16.19 -17.29 -22.82
CA ALA A 711 17.30 -18.01 -22.22
C ALA A 711 18.63 -17.82 -22.93
N SER A 712 18.63 -17.10 -24.07
CA SER A 712 19.80 -16.81 -24.90
C SER A 712 20.46 -18.10 -25.42
N LYS A 713 19.62 -19.11 -25.69
CA LYS A 713 20.01 -20.40 -26.29
C LYS A 713 19.39 -20.65 -27.66
N GLY A 714 18.63 -19.69 -28.19
CA GLY A 714 17.88 -19.84 -29.45
C GLY A 714 16.62 -20.71 -29.33
N LEU A 715 16.19 -21.04 -28.11
CA LEU A 715 15.05 -21.91 -27.80
C LEU A 715 13.94 -21.16 -27.05
N GLY A 716 13.90 -19.83 -27.16
CA GLY A 716 13.00 -18.97 -26.38
C GLY A 716 13.31 -19.05 -24.89
N MET A 717 12.31 -19.32 -24.06
CA MET A 717 12.47 -19.42 -22.60
C MET A 717 13.14 -20.72 -22.12
N PHE A 718 13.31 -21.71 -22.99
CA PHE A 718 13.90 -23.00 -22.63
C PHE A 718 15.42 -22.96 -22.79
N ASP A 719 16.11 -23.65 -21.89
CA ASP A 719 17.55 -23.88 -21.97
C ASP A 719 17.86 -25.21 -22.69
N ALA A 720 16.97 -26.19 -22.55
CA ALA A 720 17.12 -27.54 -23.09
C ALA A 720 15.77 -28.11 -23.57
N LEU A 721 15.82 -28.97 -24.58
CA LEU A 721 14.63 -29.59 -25.18
C LEU A 721 14.20 -30.90 -24.49
N ASN A 722 15.01 -31.48 -23.60
CA ASN A 722 14.67 -32.69 -22.84
C ASN A 722 14.10 -33.86 -23.69
N GLY A 723 14.64 -34.05 -24.90
CA GLY A 723 14.23 -35.12 -25.82
C GLY A 723 13.09 -34.77 -26.78
N PHE A 724 12.57 -33.55 -26.77
CA PHE A 724 11.61 -33.04 -27.76
C PHE A 724 12.32 -32.50 -29.01
N GLU A 725 11.62 -32.49 -30.15
CA GLU A 725 12.16 -32.06 -31.44
C GLU A 725 12.49 -30.55 -31.47
N ASP A 726 11.61 -29.73 -30.88
CA ASP A 726 11.76 -28.29 -30.80
C ASP A 726 11.07 -27.69 -29.57
N ALA A 727 11.29 -26.39 -29.35
CA ALA A 727 10.73 -25.64 -28.22
C ALA A 727 9.19 -25.58 -28.24
N ALA A 728 8.58 -25.59 -29.42
CA ALA A 728 7.11 -25.57 -29.55
C ALA A 728 6.51 -26.90 -29.08
N SER A 729 7.12 -28.02 -29.48
CA SER A 729 6.73 -29.37 -29.08
C SER A 729 6.86 -29.58 -27.57
N LEU A 730 7.96 -29.10 -26.96
CA LEU A 730 8.12 -29.10 -25.50
C LEU A 730 7.04 -28.24 -24.83
N ALA A 731 6.77 -27.04 -25.36
CA ALA A 731 5.77 -26.15 -24.80
C ALA A 731 4.36 -26.77 -24.84
N ASP A 732 3.96 -27.37 -25.95
CA ASP A 732 2.65 -28.00 -26.10
C ASP A 732 2.53 -29.27 -25.27
N ALA A 733 3.61 -30.06 -25.15
CA ALA A 733 3.65 -31.18 -24.23
C ALA A 733 3.46 -30.74 -22.77
N LEU A 734 4.12 -29.66 -22.33
CA LEU A 734 3.95 -29.10 -20.99
C LEU A 734 2.50 -28.64 -20.75
N LYS A 735 1.88 -27.90 -21.69
CA LYS A 735 0.46 -27.49 -21.57
C LYS A 735 -0.47 -28.71 -21.42
N ALA A 736 -0.26 -29.74 -22.25
CA ALA A 736 -1.06 -30.97 -22.21
C ALA A 736 -0.88 -31.75 -20.89
N ARG A 737 0.33 -31.75 -20.33
CA ARG A 737 0.64 -32.40 -19.04
C ARG A 737 0.07 -31.61 -17.86
N VAL A 738 0.19 -30.29 -17.86
CA VAL A 738 -0.41 -29.40 -16.82
C VAL A 738 -1.94 -29.53 -16.79
N ALA A 739 -2.59 -29.86 -17.91
CA ALA A 739 -4.03 -30.12 -17.92
C ALA A 739 -4.42 -31.44 -17.23
N LYS A 740 -3.47 -32.34 -16.96
CA LYS A 740 -3.70 -33.68 -16.39
C LYS A 740 -3.11 -33.87 -14.99
N TYR A 741 -1.99 -33.21 -14.70
CA TYR A 741 -1.22 -33.38 -13.47
C TYR A 741 -0.99 -32.02 -12.81
N TYR A 742 -1.70 -31.75 -11.71
CA TYR A 742 -1.63 -30.46 -11.02
C TYR A 742 -2.20 -30.52 -9.58
N GLY A 743 -1.88 -29.51 -8.77
CA GLY A 743 -2.42 -29.28 -7.42
C GLY A 743 -1.77 -30.11 -6.31
N THR A 744 -1.39 -31.36 -6.61
CA THR A 744 -0.77 -32.26 -5.63
C THR A 744 0.54 -31.76 -5.00
N PRO A 745 1.42 -30.99 -5.69
CA PRO A 745 2.63 -30.47 -5.05
C PRO A 745 2.35 -29.46 -3.95
N LEU A 746 1.33 -28.59 -4.09
CA LEU A 746 0.97 -27.63 -3.06
C LEU A 746 0.48 -28.34 -1.79
N THR A 747 -0.42 -29.30 -1.93
CA THR A 747 -1.00 -30.01 -0.78
C THR A 747 0.07 -30.78 0.00
N ALA A 748 1.00 -31.44 -0.71
CA ALA A 748 2.16 -32.09 -0.08
C ALA A 748 3.04 -31.07 0.67
N PHE A 749 3.32 -29.93 0.05
CA PHE A 749 4.13 -28.86 0.64
C PHE A 749 3.49 -28.25 1.89
N LEU A 750 2.21 -27.88 1.81
CA LEU A 750 1.48 -27.30 2.94
C LEU A 750 1.33 -28.30 4.08
N THR A 751 1.15 -29.58 3.78
CA THR A 751 1.08 -30.65 4.80
C THR A 751 2.40 -30.73 5.57
N ALA A 752 3.54 -30.71 4.87
CA ALA A 752 4.86 -30.71 5.49
C ALA A 752 5.17 -29.42 6.27
N LEU A 753 4.71 -28.26 5.79
CA LEU A 753 4.86 -26.98 6.49
C LEU A 753 4.01 -26.88 7.75
N CYS A 754 2.83 -27.48 7.75
CA CYS A 754 1.90 -27.48 8.87
C CYS A 754 2.17 -28.59 9.90
N GLU A 755 3.25 -29.38 9.72
CA GLU A 755 3.61 -30.43 10.67
C GLU A 755 3.95 -29.81 12.04
N PRO A 756 3.31 -30.27 13.14
CA PRO A 756 3.51 -29.68 14.47
C PRO A 756 4.98 -29.67 14.89
N GLY A 757 5.45 -28.53 15.40
CA GLY A 757 6.81 -28.37 15.92
C GLY A 757 7.92 -28.14 14.88
N LYS A 758 7.69 -28.39 13.58
CA LYS A 758 8.74 -28.23 12.55
C LYS A 758 8.87 -26.82 11.98
N ARG A 759 7.83 -25.99 12.10
CA ARG A 759 7.76 -24.65 11.50
C ARG A 759 8.95 -23.74 11.85
N HIS A 760 9.42 -23.78 13.10
CA HIS A 760 10.57 -22.98 13.52
C HIS A 760 11.87 -23.42 12.84
N GLY A 761 12.07 -24.73 12.68
CA GLY A 761 13.20 -25.29 11.94
C GLY A 761 13.19 -24.89 10.46
N TRP A 762 12.02 -24.96 9.82
CA TRP A 762 11.85 -24.49 8.44
C TRP A 762 12.16 -23.00 8.29
N SER A 763 11.67 -22.15 9.19
CA SER A 763 12.00 -20.72 9.19
C SER A 763 13.51 -20.47 9.33
N ALA A 764 14.21 -21.22 10.18
CA ALA A 764 15.66 -21.08 10.34
C ALA A 764 16.44 -21.50 9.09
N ILE A 765 16.07 -22.64 8.48
CA ILE A 765 16.67 -23.12 7.23
C ILE A 765 16.47 -22.11 6.11
N LEU A 766 15.24 -21.61 5.94
CA LEU A 766 14.91 -20.64 4.91
C LEU A 766 15.71 -19.33 5.05
N ARG A 767 15.81 -18.78 6.27
CA ARG A 767 16.62 -17.58 6.54
C ARG A 767 18.08 -17.80 6.17
N ARG A 768 18.67 -18.92 6.61
CA ARG A 768 20.06 -19.26 6.30
C ARG A 768 20.30 -19.42 4.79
N THR A 769 19.42 -20.13 4.08
CA THR A 769 19.54 -20.33 2.63
C THR A 769 19.41 -19.00 1.88
N LEU A 770 18.49 -18.14 2.30
CA LEU A 770 18.30 -16.80 1.74
C LEU A 770 19.53 -15.91 1.94
N GLU A 771 20.05 -15.84 3.17
CA GLU A 771 21.25 -15.05 3.50
C GLU A 771 22.47 -15.54 2.71
N GLY A 772 22.66 -16.87 2.63
CA GLY A 772 23.71 -17.48 1.83
C GLY A 772 23.58 -17.17 0.34
N PHE A 773 22.36 -17.20 -0.21
CA PHE A 773 22.10 -16.85 -1.60
C PHE A 773 22.48 -15.39 -1.89
N ILE A 774 22.06 -14.45 -1.04
CA ILE A 774 22.35 -13.02 -1.20
C ILE A 774 23.87 -12.78 -1.13
N ALA A 775 24.55 -13.32 -0.12
CA ALA A 775 25.98 -13.14 0.09
C ALA A 775 26.82 -13.67 -1.08
N GLN A 776 26.39 -14.75 -1.73
CA GLN A 776 27.08 -15.33 -2.88
C GLN A 776 26.75 -14.66 -4.22
N SER A 777 25.60 -13.97 -4.31
CA SER A 777 25.09 -13.45 -5.59
C SER A 777 25.32 -11.95 -5.77
N LEU A 778 25.64 -11.21 -4.71
CA LEU A 778 25.86 -9.77 -4.76
C LEU A 778 27.24 -9.36 -4.24
N PRO A 779 27.90 -8.35 -4.85
CA PRO A 779 29.09 -7.74 -4.27
C PRO A 779 28.73 -6.89 -3.03
N ALA A 780 29.70 -6.66 -2.14
CA ALA A 780 29.51 -5.84 -0.93
C ALA A 780 29.07 -4.39 -1.21
N SER A 781 29.32 -3.88 -2.42
CA SER A 781 28.93 -2.53 -2.87
C SER A 781 27.56 -2.45 -3.53
N ALA A 782 26.75 -3.53 -3.49
CA ALA A 782 25.46 -3.57 -4.16
C ALA A 782 24.45 -2.55 -3.59
N SER A 783 23.62 -1.98 -4.45
CA SER A 783 22.59 -1.02 -4.03
C SER A 783 21.49 -1.70 -3.18
N GLY A 784 20.82 -0.93 -2.33
CA GLY A 784 19.69 -1.45 -1.53
C GLY A 784 18.54 -2.02 -2.40
N GLN A 785 18.40 -1.55 -3.63
CA GLN A 785 17.46 -2.14 -4.60
C GLN A 785 17.93 -3.50 -5.11
N ALA A 786 19.23 -3.67 -5.37
CA ALA A 786 19.81 -4.97 -5.75
C ALA A 786 19.65 -5.99 -4.61
N HIS A 787 19.88 -5.58 -3.35
CA HIS A 787 19.63 -6.43 -2.18
C HIS A 787 18.17 -6.89 -2.09
N ARG A 788 17.20 -5.98 -2.25
CA ARG A 788 15.77 -6.37 -2.24
C ARG A 788 15.41 -7.31 -3.39
N ALA A 789 15.98 -7.11 -4.57
CA ALA A 789 15.78 -8.01 -5.69
C ALA A 789 16.37 -9.40 -5.40
N ALA A 790 17.64 -9.47 -5.01
CA ALA A 790 18.32 -10.72 -4.67
C ALA A 790 17.62 -11.47 -3.53
N ALA A 791 17.06 -10.77 -2.55
CA ALA A 791 16.25 -11.39 -1.51
C ALA A 791 14.99 -12.07 -2.08
N ARG A 792 14.34 -11.50 -3.09
CA ARG A 792 13.17 -12.12 -3.71
C ARG A 792 13.55 -13.31 -4.60
N PHE A 793 14.64 -13.22 -5.37
CA PHE A 793 15.17 -14.37 -6.11
C PHE A 793 15.63 -15.49 -5.16
N GLY A 794 16.32 -15.12 -4.08
CA GLY A 794 16.76 -16.06 -3.04
C GLY A 794 15.62 -16.72 -2.30
N LEU A 795 14.47 -16.04 -2.15
CA LEU A 795 13.26 -16.66 -1.62
C LEU A 795 12.73 -17.76 -2.54
N ALA A 796 12.70 -17.52 -3.86
CA ALA A 796 12.32 -18.55 -4.84
C ALA A 796 13.31 -19.74 -4.84
N ALA A 797 14.61 -19.46 -4.70
CA ALA A 797 15.62 -20.50 -4.50
C ALA A 797 15.34 -21.32 -3.24
N ALA A 798 15.26 -20.66 -2.09
CA ALA A 798 15.06 -21.32 -0.80
C ALA A 798 13.76 -22.13 -0.74
N ALA A 799 12.70 -21.65 -1.38
CA ALA A 799 11.43 -22.36 -1.50
C ALA A 799 11.57 -23.63 -2.34
N GLY A 800 12.21 -23.54 -3.51
CA GLY A 800 12.43 -24.69 -4.37
C GLY A 800 13.37 -25.73 -3.75
N GLU A 801 14.44 -25.30 -3.05
CA GLU A 801 15.32 -26.21 -2.31
C GLU A 801 14.59 -26.87 -1.14
N LEU A 802 13.74 -26.13 -0.40
CA LEU A 802 12.95 -26.72 0.68
C LEU A 802 11.96 -27.77 0.14
N ALA A 803 11.26 -27.46 -0.95
CA ALA A 803 10.36 -28.40 -1.61
C ALA A 803 11.12 -29.64 -2.13
N THR A 804 12.36 -29.46 -2.60
CA THR A 804 13.25 -30.55 -3.03
C THR A 804 13.65 -31.43 -1.85
N ALA A 805 14.09 -30.83 -0.74
CA ALA A 805 14.45 -31.55 0.49
C ALA A 805 13.26 -32.30 1.12
N MET A 806 12.02 -31.83 0.88
CA MET A 806 10.78 -32.50 1.27
C MET A 806 10.35 -33.62 0.30
N GLY A 807 11.08 -33.85 -0.79
CA GLY A 807 10.78 -34.87 -1.80
C GLY A 807 9.63 -34.51 -2.73
N ILE A 808 9.30 -33.23 -2.89
CA ILE A 808 8.12 -32.77 -3.65
C ILE A 808 8.44 -32.49 -5.11
N THR A 809 9.61 -31.87 -5.39
CA THR A 809 9.98 -31.49 -6.76
C THR A 809 10.52 -32.66 -7.59
N GLY A 810 11.15 -33.63 -6.93
CA GLY A 810 11.94 -34.68 -7.59
C GLY A 810 13.26 -34.18 -8.20
N TRP A 811 13.72 -32.98 -7.84
CA TRP A 811 14.94 -32.40 -8.41
C TRP A 811 16.21 -32.81 -7.65
N PRO A 812 17.39 -32.74 -8.30
CA PRO A 812 18.66 -32.72 -7.59
C PRO A 812 18.83 -31.44 -6.76
N ASP A 813 19.53 -31.56 -5.62
CA ASP A 813 19.92 -30.43 -4.77
C ASP A 813 20.63 -29.33 -5.58
N GLY A 814 20.28 -28.06 -5.33
CA GLY A 814 20.87 -26.91 -6.00
C GLY A 814 20.22 -26.51 -7.32
N THR A 815 19.24 -27.28 -7.82
CA THR A 815 18.50 -26.95 -9.05
C THR A 815 17.79 -25.61 -8.94
N ALA A 816 17.06 -25.37 -7.84
CA ALA A 816 16.30 -24.13 -7.63
C ALA A 816 17.23 -22.94 -7.40
N THR A 817 18.32 -23.16 -6.66
CA THR A 817 19.36 -22.16 -6.39
C THR A 817 20.04 -21.70 -7.68
N THR A 818 20.40 -22.64 -8.54
CA THR A 818 21.02 -22.34 -9.84
C THR A 818 20.06 -21.58 -10.73
N ALA A 819 18.80 -22.04 -10.84
CA ALA A 819 17.75 -21.38 -11.60
C ALA A 819 17.53 -19.92 -11.16
N ALA A 820 17.38 -19.67 -9.87
CA ALA A 820 17.21 -18.33 -9.33
C ALA A 820 18.43 -17.44 -9.56
N ARG A 821 19.66 -17.99 -9.48
CA ARG A 821 20.90 -17.26 -9.75
C ARG A 821 21.02 -16.85 -11.21
N VAL A 822 20.67 -17.75 -12.14
CA VAL A 822 20.63 -17.44 -13.59
C VAL A 822 19.63 -16.31 -13.87
N CYS A 823 18.42 -16.39 -13.32
CA CYS A 823 17.41 -15.35 -13.50
C CYS A 823 17.80 -14.02 -12.84
N LEU A 824 18.42 -14.04 -11.66
CA LEU A 824 18.95 -12.85 -11.00
C LEU A 824 20.06 -12.20 -11.85
N ASN A 825 20.98 -12.98 -12.39
CA ASN A 825 22.03 -12.47 -13.26
C ASN A 825 21.47 -11.87 -14.55
N ALA A 826 20.47 -12.51 -15.17
CA ALA A 826 19.77 -11.95 -16.33
C ALA A 826 19.11 -10.61 -15.99
N TRP A 827 18.43 -10.52 -14.84
CA TRP A 827 17.86 -9.27 -14.34
C TRP A 827 18.92 -8.19 -14.07
N MET A 828 20.06 -8.55 -13.44
CA MET A 828 21.15 -7.61 -13.15
C MET A 828 21.80 -7.08 -14.43
N ASN A 829 21.98 -7.93 -15.45
CA ASN A 829 22.59 -7.54 -16.72
C ASN A 829 21.76 -6.49 -17.45
N GLU A 830 20.43 -6.69 -17.54
CA GLU A 830 19.51 -5.71 -18.13
C GLU A 830 19.43 -4.42 -17.35
N ARG A 831 19.58 -4.52 -16.02
CA ARG A 831 19.62 -3.35 -15.15
C ARG A 831 20.90 -2.52 -15.30
N GLY A 832 21.97 -3.06 -15.91
CA GLY A 832 23.28 -2.41 -15.99
C GLY A 832 24.20 -2.69 -14.80
N GLY A 833 23.92 -3.73 -14.01
CA GLY A 833 24.75 -4.22 -12.90
C GLY A 833 24.15 -4.05 -11.50
N ALA A 834 24.94 -4.39 -10.47
CA ALA A 834 24.53 -4.31 -9.06
C ALA A 834 24.56 -2.89 -8.46
N GLY A 835 25.00 -1.89 -9.24
CA GLY A 835 25.17 -0.50 -8.85
C GLY A 835 23.86 0.30 -8.70
N ASN A 836 23.99 1.62 -8.53
CA ASN A 836 22.86 2.53 -8.39
C ASN A 836 22.47 3.15 -9.76
N PHE A 837 21.34 2.71 -10.34
CA PHE A 837 20.85 3.14 -11.66
C PHE A 837 20.60 4.65 -11.77
N GLU A 838 20.28 5.31 -10.65
CA GLU A 838 20.17 6.77 -10.62
C GLU A 838 21.47 7.42 -11.09
N GLY A 839 22.63 6.86 -10.73
CA GLY A 839 23.91 7.45 -11.09
C GLY A 839 24.29 7.31 -12.56
N ASP A 840 23.95 6.19 -13.19
CA ASP A 840 24.21 5.98 -14.63
C ASP A 840 23.25 6.82 -15.49
N ALA A 841 21.99 6.95 -15.08
CA ALA A 841 21.03 7.84 -15.71
C ALA A 841 21.45 9.33 -15.59
N ILE A 842 22.00 9.73 -14.44
CA ILE A 842 22.59 11.07 -14.24
C ILE A 842 23.73 11.31 -15.25
N LEU A 843 24.65 10.36 -15.42
CA LEU A 843 25.74 10.48 -16.40
C LEU A 843 25.24 10.53 -17.84
N ALA A 844 24.33 9.62 -18.22
CA ALA A 844 23.76 9.58 -19.56
C ALA A 844 23.05 10.90 -19.92
N ARG A 845 22.32 11.46 -18.96
CA ARG A 845 21.65 12.76 -19.12
C ARG A 845 22.64 13.90 -19.33
N LEU A 846 23.70 13.95 -18.52
CA LEU A 846 24.74 14.97 -18.66
C LEU A 846 25.46 14.85 -20.02
N ARG A 847 25.84 13.63 -20.40
CA ARG A 847 26.48 13.33 -21.68
C ARG A 847 25.62 13.81 -22.86
N GLN A 848 24.34 13.45 -22.88
CA GLN A 848 23.42 13.86 -23.94
C GLN A 848 23.32 15.37 -24.09
N VAL A 849 23.32 16.12 -22.98
CA VAL A 849 23.29 17.59 -23.01
C VAL A 849 24.58 18.14 -23.60
N ILE A 850 25.74 17.60 -23.24
CA ILE A 850 27.03 18.08 -23.74
C ILE A 850 27.23 17.70 -25.21
N GLU A 851 26.86 16.49 -25.64
CA GLU A 851 26.93 16.08 -27.06
C GLU A 851 26.02 16.93 -27.94
N ARG A 852 24.80 17.23 -27.47
CA ARG A 852 23.80 17.97 -28.26
C ARG A 852 24.03 19.48 -28.25
N PHE A 853 24.50 20.04 -27.13
CA PHE A 853 24.52 21.49 -26.91
C PHE A 853 25.89 22.05 -26.55
N GLY A 854 26.93 21.22 -26.42
CA GLY A 854 28.26 21.59 -25.96
C GLY A 854 28.96 22.67 -26.78
N GLU A 855 28.59 22.83 -28.06
CA GLU A 855 29.14 23.87 -28.95
C GLU A 855 28.21 25.07 -29.12
N SER A 856 26.90 24.87 -28.98
CA SER A 856 25.88 25.84 -29.39
C SER A 856 25.30 26.65 -28.23
N ARG A 857 25.22 26.06 -27.03
CA ARG A 857 24.64 26.71 -25.84
C ARG A 857 25.67 27.04 -24.76
N PHE A 858 26.96 26.86 -25.04
CA PHE A 858 28.05 27.30 -24.17
C PHE A 858 28.86 28.39 -24.85
N THR A 859 28.99 29.55 -24.19
CA THR A 859 29.82 30.64 -24.73
C THR A 859 31.30 30.25 -24.64
N ARG A 860 32.02 30.36 -25.76
CA ARG A 860 33.46 30.09 -25.81
C ARG A 860 34.21 31.08 -24.93
N TRP A 861 35.12 30.53 -24.12
CA TRP A 861 36.00 31.29 -23.25
C TRP A 861 37.44 31.00 -23.67
N GLU A 862 38.03 31.93 -24.42
CA GLU A 862 39.42 31.86 -24.87
C GLU A 862 40.32 32.86 -24.12
N SER A 863 41.50 32.38 -23.72
CA SER A 863 42.56 33.09 -22.98
C SER A 863 42.36 33.38 -21.49
N THR A 864 43.50 33.61 -20.81
CA THR A 864 43.68 33.85 -19.37
C THR A 864 43.10 35.18 -18.87
N ALA A 865 42.71 36.09 -19.75
CA ALA A 865 41.93 37.28 -19.40
C ALA A 865 40.44 37.00 -19.63
N ALA A 866 39.57 37.41 -18.70
CA ALA A 866 38.11 37.25 -18.80
C ALA A 866 37.48 38.16 -19.89
N LYS A 867 37.94 38.03 -21.14
CA LYS A 867 37.37 38.67 -22.33
C LYS A 867 36.54 37.65 -23.08
N ILE A 868 35.33 38.04 -23.48
CA ILE A 868 34.50 37.27 -24.41
C ILE A 868 35.05 37.56 -25.81
N ASP A 869 35.09 36.57 -26.69
CA ASP A 869 35.33 36.82 -28.11
C ASP A 869 34.20 37.71 -28.67
N GLU A 870 34.52 39.00 -28.91
CA GLU A 870 33.59 39.99 -29.45
C GLU A 870 33.26 39.75 -30.93
N HIS A 871 33.97 38.86 -31.62
CA HIS A 871 33.76 38.50 -33.03
C HIS A 871 32.99 37.17 -33.19
N GLY A 872 32.68 36.48 -32.09
CA GLY A 872 31.92 35.22 -32.10
C GLY A 872 30.40 35.41 -32.16
N PRO A 873 29.64 34.44 -32.73
CA PRO A 873 28.19 34.47 -32.74
C PRO A 873 27.62 34.46 -31.30
N ARG A 874 26.56 35.24 -31.06
CA ARG A 874 25.88 35.29 -29.74
C ARG A 874 25.30 33.92 -29.40
N THR A 875 25.67 33.37 -28.24
CA THR A 875 25.10 32.12 -27.72
C THR A 875 23.63 32.33 -27.33
N ILE A 876 22.71 31.72 -28.07
CA ILE A 876 21.26 31.71 -27.81
C ILE A 876 20.96 30.65 -26.75
N ASP A 877 20.01 30.93 -25.84
CA ASP A 877 19.60 30.03 -24.75
C ASP A 877 20.77 29.48 -23.92
N ARG A 878 21.75 30.31 -23.59
CA ARG A 878 23.02 29.90 -22.97
C ARG A 878 22.86 29.07 -21.69
N LEU A 879 23.47 27.89 -21.65
CA LEU A 879 23.61 27.00 -20.48
C LEU A 879 24.80 27.38 -19.58
N GLY A 880 25.86 27.93 -20.17
CA GLY A 880 27.09 28.23 -19.46
C GLY A 880 28.23 28.69 -20.36
N PHE A 881 29.46 28.40 -19.94
CA PHE A 881 30.70 28.71 -20.67
C PHE A 881 31.52 27.44 -20.92
N ARG A 882 32.22 27.39 -22.05
CA ARG A 882 33.17 26.32 -22.38
C ARG A 882 34.56 26.91 -22.48
N LYS A 883 35.49 26.37 -21.69
CA LYS A 883 36.92 26.72 -21.77
C LYS A 883 37.66 25.57 -22.44
N THR A 884 38.38 25.87 -23.51
CA THR A 884 39.20 24.89 -24.24
C THR A 884 40.67 25.16 -23.90
N LEU A 885 41.40 24.10 -23.54
CA LEU A 885 42.83 24.13 -23.26
C LEU A 885 43.54 23.18 -24.22
N GLU A 886 44.49 23.71 -24.98
CA GLU A 886 45.38 22.94 -25.84
C GLU A 886 46.61 22.47 -25.07
N HIS A 887 46.98 21.22 -25.26
CA HIS A 887 48.13 20.57 -24.65
C HIS A 887 49.00 19.93 -25.75
N GLY A 888 50.32 20.13 -25.70
CA GLY A 888 51.28 19.55 -26.64
C GLY A 888 52.28 20.56 -27.22
N LEU A 889 53.30 20.05 -27.92
CA LEU A 889 54.29 20.82 -28.69
C LEU A 889 54.47 20.15 -30.06
N GLY A 890 54.31 20.90 -31.16
CA GLY A 890 54.42 20.38 -32.53
C GLY A 890 53.11 19.75 -33.04
N ASP A 891 53.19 18.70 -33.85
CA ASP A 891 52.04 18.09 -34.57
C ASP A 891 51.09 17.25 -33.68
N ALA A 892 51.36 17.13 -32.38
CA ALA A 892 50.55 16.39 -31.41
C ALA A 892 49.86 17.34 -30.41
N LEU A 893 48.90 18.13 -30.90
CA LEU A 893 48.03 18.96 -30.08
C LEU A 893 46.77 18.17 -29.68
N HIS A 894 46.51 18.03 -28.37
CA HIS A 894 45.24 17.53 -27.85
C HIS A 894 44.50 18.63 -27.09
N THR A 895 43.16 18.64 -27.15
CA THR A 895 42.33 19.68 -26.54
C THR A 895 41.47 19.12 -25.42
N THR A 896 41.51 19.77 -24.27
CA THR A 896 40.61 19.46 -23.15
C THR A 896 39.56 20.55 -23.01
N ASN A 897 38.29 20.15 -22.85
CA ASN A 897 37.16 21.06 -22.71
C ASN A 897 36.61 21.01 -21.30
N THR A 898 36.54 22.16 -20.63
CA THR A 898 35.89 22.30 -19.32
C THR A 898 34.61 23.11 -19.46
N TYR A 899 33.49 22.59 -18.93
CA TYR A 899 32.18 23.24 -19.01
C TYR A 899 31.80 23.84 -17.67
N TYR A 900 31.48 25.14 -17.68
CA TYR A 900 31.06 25.92 -16.52
C TYR A 900 29.56 26.18 -16.64
N VAL A 901 28.74 25.39 -15.95
CA VAL A 901 27.28 25.45 -16.07
C VAL A 901 26.68 26.34 -14.99
N LEU A 902 25.70 27.17 -15.37
CA LEU A 902 25.01 28.07 -14.44
C LEU A 902 24.04 27.30 -13.51
N PRO A 903 23.88 27.71 -12.24
CA PRO A 903 23.20 26.88 -11.24
C PRO A 903 21.71 26.70 -11.51
N GLU A 904 21.05 27.73 -12.02
CA GLU A 904 19.61 27.66 -12.32
C GLU A 904 19.35 26.68 -13.46
N LEU A 905 20.18 26.69 -14.51
CA LEU A 905 20.01 25.82 -15.68
C LEU A 905 20.44 24.38 -15.39
N TRP A 906 21.43 24.20 -14.50
CA TRP A 906 21.77 22.89 -13.94
C TRP A 906 20.56 22.20 -13.33
N ARG A 907 19.75 22.93 -12.54
CA ARG A 907 18.55 22.40 -11.88
C ARG A 907 17.30 22.38 -12.76
N SER A 908 17.02 23.48 -13.44
CA SER A 908 15.74 23.70 -14.12
C SER A 908 15.68 23.06 -15.52
N GLU A 909 16.82 22.73 -16.11
CA GLU A 909 16.90 22.25 -17.49
C GLU A 909 17.67 20.93 -17.63
N ILE A 910 18.95 20.90 -17.23
CA ILE A 910 19.81 19.71 -17.40
C ILE A 910 19.26 18.54 -16.57
N PHE A 911 19.07 18.77 -15.27
CA PHE A 911 18.57 17.78 -14.31
C PHE A 911 17.15 18.10 -13.84
N ARG A 912 16.33 18.67 -14.73
CA ARG A 912 14.92 18.98 -14.43
C ARG A 912 14.19 17.74 -13.93
N GLY A 913 13.52 17.86 -12.78
CA GLY A 913 12.76 16.77 -12.17
C GLY A 913 13.60 15.80 -11.32
N MET A 914 14.93 15.96 -11.28
CA MET A 914 15.82 15.13 -10.46
C MET A 914 16.18 15.81 -9.13
N ASN A 915 16.57 15.00 -8.14
CA ASN A 915 17.10 15.51 -6.88
C ASN A 915 18.54 15.99 -7.07
N ILE A 916 18.73 17.31 -7.08
CA ILE A 916 20.03 17.95 -7.36
C ILE A 916 21.09 17.61 -6.31
N ASN A 917 20.72 17.36 -5.06
CA ASN A 917 21.70 16.95 -4.04
C ASN A 917 22.24 15.55 -4.33
N ALA A 918 21.38 14.62 -4.77
CA ALA A 918 21.79 13.28 -5.18
C ALA A 918 22.65 13.32 -6.46
N VAL A 919 22.22 14.11 -7.47
CA VAL A 919 22.97 14.35 -8.70
C VAL A 919 24.38 14.86 -8.42
N ASN A 920 24.48 15.90 -7.60
CA ASN A 920 25.75 16.53 -7.26
C ASN A 920 26.67 15.57 -6.49
N LYS A 921 26.11 14.80 -5.54
CA LYS A 921 26.88 13.81 -4.77
C LYS A 921 27.43 12.73 -5.69
N GLU A 922 26.61 12.20 -6.60
CA GLU A 922 27.03 11.17 -7.55
C GLU A 922 28.12 11.67 -8.49
N LEU A 923 27.93 12.84 -9.09
CA LEU A 923 28.90 13.41 -10.05
C LEU A 923 30.23 13.79 -9.39
N LEU A 924 30.21 14.19 -8.11
CA LEU A 924 31.42 14.38 -7.31
C LEU A 924 32.11 13.04 -7.03
N GLN A 925 31.35 12.02 -6.62
CA GLN A 925 31.88 10.68 -6.33
C GLN A 925 32.54 10.04 -7.57
N ARG A 926 32.00 10.31 -8.75
CA ARG A 926 32.54 9.85 -10.04
C ARG A 926 33.61 10.75 -10.64
N GLY A 927 33.99 11.84 -9.97
CA GLY A 927 35.02 12.78 -10.43
C GLY A 927 34.65 13.62 -11.66
N VAL A 928 33.37 13.64 -12.04
CA VAL A 928 32.88 14.41 -13.21
C VAL A 928 32.75 15.90 -12.88
N LEU A 929 32.32 16.21 -11.65
CA LEU A 929 32.30 17.57 -11.12
C LEU A 929 33.59 17.88 -10.36
N GLU A 930 34.16 19.07 -10.59
CA GLU A 930 35.20 19.61 -9.73
C GLU A 930 34.59 20.20 -8.45
N PRO A 931 35.02 19.75 -7.25
CA PRO A 931 34.58 20.33 -5.99
C PRO A 931 35.13 21.75 -5.82
N GLY A 932 34.31 22.63 -5.23
CA GLY A 932 34.75 23.95 -4.80
C GLY A 932 35.73 23.91 -3.64
N LYS A 933 36.41 25.02 -3.40
CA LYS A 933 37.35 25.19 -2.28
C LYS A 933 36.68 24.98 -0.91
N ASP A 934 35.35 25.10 -0.84
CA ASP A 934 34.52 24.86 0.34
C ASP A 934 33.93 23.43 0.40
N GLY A 935 34.40 22.52 -0.48
CA GLY A 935 33.92 21.14 -0.57
C GLY A 935 32.54 20.99 -1.22
N LYS A 936 31.91 22.08 -1.69
CA LYS A 936 30.59 22.03 -2.33
C LYS A 936 30.70 21.68 -3.81
N ALA A 937 29.61 21.16 -4.38
CA ALA A 937 29.55 20.77 -5.79
C ALA A 937 29.62 21.92 -6.81
N SER A 938 29.48 23.18 -6.36
CA SER A 938 29.61 24.37 -7.22
C SER A 938 30.62 25.35 -6.65
N SER A 939 31.35 26.01 -7.55
CA SER A 939 32.49 26.88 -7.26
C SER A 939 32.21 28.32 -7.67
N LEU A 940 32.74 29.30 -6.93
CA LEU A 940 32.72 30.71 -7.34
C LEU A 940 33.81 30.96 -8.39
N ILE A 941 33.40 31.31 -9.60
CA ILE A 941 34.27 31.58 -10.75
C ILE A 941 33.94 32.94 -11.33
N ARG A 942 34.97 33.70 -11.70
CA ARG A 942 34.81 34.96 -12.45
C ARG A 942 34.60 34.64 -13.93
N LEU A 943 33.35 34.67 -14.36
CA LEU A 943 32.96 34.38 -15.74
C LEU A 943 33.11 35.62 -16.64
N PRO A 944 33.53 35.45 -17.90
CA PRO A 944 33.55 36.54 -18.88
C PRO A 944 32.18 37.21 -19.03
N GLY A 945 32.13 38.54 -18.93
CA GLY A 945 30.93 39.36 -19.09
C GLY A 945 29.83 39.24 -18.03
N LEU A 946 29.91 38.28 -17.09
CA LEU A 946 28.93 38.10 -16.00
C LEU A 946 29.52 38.30 -14.59
N GLY A 947 30.82 38.56 -14.48
CA GLY A 947 31.50 38.73 -13.20
C GLY A 947 31.58 37.43 -12.41
N THR A 948 31.70 37.53 -11.08
CA THR A 948 31.79 36.35 -10.21
C THR A 948 30.44 35.68 -10.06
N GLN A 949 30.33 34.41 -10.46
CA GLN A 949 29.13 33.59 -10.39
C GLN A 949 29.46 32.23 -9.78
N ARG A 950 28.47 31.57 -9.15
CA ARG A 950 28.58 30.15 -8.82
C ARG A 950 28.37 29.33 -10.09
N CYS A 951 29.21 28.32 -10.31
CA CYS A 951 29.08 27.40 -11.43
C CYS A 951 29.33 25.96 -11.00
N TYR A 952 28.68 25.02 -11.68
CA TYR A 952 29.07 23.62 -11.67
C TYR A 952 30.15 23.43 -12.75
N ILE A 953 31.31 22.91 -12.35
CA ILE A 953 32.46 22.76 -13.25
C ILE A 953 32.58 21.29 -13.64
N VAL A 954 32.33 20.99 -14.91
CA VAL A 954 32.41 19.63 -15.48
C VAL A 954 33.74 19.49 -16.21
N LYS A 955 34.63 18.64 -15.70
CA LYS A 955 36.02 18.47 -16.19
C LYS A 955 36.20 17.37 -17.21
N THR A 956 35.55 16.23 -16.98
CA THR A 956 35.74 15.01 -17.76
C THR A 956 34.37 14.55 -18.24
N ILE A 957 34.21 14.31 -19.53
CA ILE A 957 32.99 13.73 -20.08
C ILE A 957 33.23 12.21 -20.15
N PRO A 958 32.54 11.40 -19.34
CA PRO A 958 32.78 9.96 -19.35
C PRO A 958 32.48 9.37 -20.73
N GLY A 959 33.45 8.68 -21.34
CA GLY A 959 33.33 7.97 -22.63
C GLY A 959 33.89 8.69 -23.87
N MET A 960 34.40 9.93 -23.75
CA MET A 960 35.12 10.61 -24.84
C MET A 960 36.65 10.47 -24.76
N ASP A 961 37.23 10.28 -23.56
CA ASP A 961 38.69 10.26 -23.37
C ASP A 961 39.36 8.89 -23.59
N GLU A 962 38.60 7.78 -23.66
CA GLU A 962 39.21 6.44 -23.86
C GLU A 962 39.77 6.22 -25.27
N SER A 963 39.34 7.01 -26.27
CA SER A 963 39.96 6.98 -27.60
C SER A 963 41.23 7.80 -27.70
N GLU A 964 41.38 8.86 -26.89
CA GLU A 964 42.57 9.72 -26.94
C GLU A 964 43.70 9.20 -26.04
N ALA A 965 43.39 8.56 -24.92
CA ALA A 965 44.40 7.96 -24.03
C ALA A 965 45.06 6.68 -24.59
N ARG A 966 44.56 6.12 -25.70
CA ARG A 966 45.24 5.03 -26.45
C ARG A 966 46.08 5.52 -27.64
N ALA A 967 46.01 6.81 -27.95
CA ALA A 967 46.73 7.44 -29.07
C ALA A 967 47.88 8.36 -28.62
N ALA A 968 48.12 8.46 -27.31
CA ALA A 968 49.35 8.99 -26.69
C ALA A 968 50.11 7.84 -26.03
#